data_AF-A0A4R1QHG4-F1
#
_entry.id   AF-A0A4R1QHG4-F1
#
_cell.length_a   1.000
_cell.length_b   1.000
_cell.length_c   1.000
_cell.angle_alpha   90.00
_cell.angle_beta   90.00
_cell.angle_gamma   90.00
#
_symmetry.space_group_name_H-M   'P 1'
#
loop_
_entity.id
_entity.type
_entity.pdbx_description
1 polymer ?
#
loop_
_entity_poly.entity_id
_entity_poly.type
_entity_poly.pdbx_seq_one_letter_code
_entity_poly.pdbx_strand_id
1 'polypeptide(L)'
;MELLEQCQLWCEQGDYQTIVETLEAIPAGQRTPEMDSELGRAYNGLAGEGQRELYQKALELLKPHEEYFEKDHCWNYRIASAYYYLDEEGPALYYFKKALEARPGDEDTQEYIDDCMDRLTLPRFEKTFRQRTRQAGAVFEGIEAELRAMIEADTLREKGGEILAKCRRPLEIALKDVAFELGFNGEKYELILSPEGNRSRLFPLVYFQQHAPASVLEHWNIWVGRQPADADFTLDCGGQQVSARDVQVWLEPIHNGQVWLTLFCEKLLPLLETDSDQVWWMLSALTDQTLGEVAAIALIGGMEVYTAPKDEPPVLLAELPQALRRMGLRLWSDAAEYLDASYLSYELEPVEDPSADWRLDVVAGTTCLPALINDYLSARSATVDDYHRNGIAAGFFLYPIQGFGGENATEKALDFRDALEDAVYEQAGEDVVTFLGGATGLYCGYLDFIGWDLHAVLQAGQDFLEQSGIPWAQFHSFRRDVGGVTLVNREEEKEPEICPETGSLLSAENIETLESFVEDNTGYYGKMLHWLQEFVETGVEEGRFTEKQARRDLQIALWYAYACTNLDEYLYYYRAAQWMKDSERNAAGCGTWYYRYSVTLMYCNRLEEALEYAERGAREEPDYPWIWLQVGKLRAHFGDPAGALQAVKQGLALVPGDYEFLTLEQEIHAGATLEQMLCHWINPEADSLLQEGNDADAEEKQNAIACVTVNEAGLAAFYRMFHPEQYGYTRNDPDCQFPYPVGERQVVVSFRMNEAGLSKLSADWLQWFKDRLDSGDWLTHTPEEGPQGVLEAVFVAQSCRMGFVYRQPEENDYFQIFRDRDGSECSEARFAGYRQEPED
;
A
#
# COMPACT_ATOMS: atom_id res chain seq x y z
N MET A 1 45.54 -10.91 5.93
CA MET A 1 44.29 -11.05 5.19
C MET A 1 43.25 -11.46 6.21
N GLU A 2 42.38 -10.52 6.54
CA GLU A 2 41.27 -10.73 7.48
C GLU A 2 40.33 -11.82 6.92
N LEU A 3 39.62 -12.55 7.77
CA LEU A 3 38.77 -13.69 7.35
C LEU A 3 37.72 -13.26 6.31
N LEU A 4 37.12 -12.08 6.46
CA LEU A 4 36.12 -11.56 5.52
C LEU A 4 36.71 -11.26 4.13
N GLU A 5 37.98 -10.82 4.06
CA GLU A 5 38.68 -10.63 2.77
C GLU A 5 38.90 -11.98 2.07
N GLN A 6 39.10 -13.08 2.83
CA GLN A 6 39.17 -14.43 2.27
C GLN A 6 37.81 -14.87 1.71
N CYS A 7 36.73 -14.62 2.44
CA CYS A 7 35.37 -14.92 1.99
C CYS A 7 35.03 -14.21 0.67
N GLN A 8 35.41 -12.93 0.53
CA GLN A 8 35.22 -12.18 -0.71
C GLN A 8 35.96 -12.82 -1.88
N LEU A 9 37.24 -13.19 -1.68
CA LEU A 9 38.05 -13.83 -2.73
C LEU A 9 37.49 -15.20 -3.14
N TRP A 10 37.03 -16.02 -2.18
CA TRP A 10 36.38 -17.29 -2.47
C TRP A 10 35.07 -17.09 -3.25
N CYS A 11 34.29 -16.06 -2.92
CA CYS A 11 33.08 -15.77 -3.67
C CYS A 11 33.38 -15.34 -5.12
N GLU A 12 34.39 -14.51 -5.36
CA GLU A 12 34.81 -14.14 -6.72
C GLU A 12 35.24 -15.35 -7.56
N GLN A 13 35.69 -16.42 -6.89
CA GLN A 13 36.07 -17.70 -7.50
C GLN A 13 34.90 -18.69 -7.61
N GLY A 14 33.72 -18.36 -7.08
CA GLY A 14 32.56 -19.26 -6.99
C GLY A 14 32.71 -20.38 -5.96
N ASP A 15 33.68 -20.30 -5.05
CA ASP A 15 33.95 -21.31 -4.02
C ASP A 15 33.14 -21.06 -2.75
N TYR A 16 31.81 -21.11 -2.89
CA TYR A 16 30.88 -20.88 -1.79
C TYR A 16 30.94 -21.97 -0.71
N GLN A 17 31.28 -23.20 -1.09
CA GLN A 17 31.39 -24.33 -0.16
C GLN A 17 32.48 -24.09 0.89
N THR A 18 33.64 -23.55 0.48
CA THR A 18 34.72 -23.20 1.40
C THR A 18 34.30 -22.10 2.38
N ILE A 19 33.48 -21.13 1.95
CA ILE A 19 32.93 -20.09 2.84
C ILE A 19 32.03 -20.73 3.90
N VAL A 20 31.10 -21.59 3.50
CA VAL A 20 30.18 -22.28 4.42
C VAL A 20 30.97 -23.11 5.44
N GLU A 21 31.88 -23.98 4.97
CA GLU A 21 32.68 -24.85 5.85
C GLU A 21 33.52 -24.05 6.86
N THR A 22 34.07 -22.91 6.41
CA THR A 22 34.92 -22.06 7.26
C THR A 22 34.11 -21.31 8.31
N LEU A 23 32.96 -20.72 7.93
CA LEU A 23 32.16 -19.90 8.83
C LEU A 23 31.27 -20.74 9.77
N GLU A 24 30.80 -21.92 9.34
CA GLU A 24 30.06 -22.84 10.22
C GLU A 24 30.94 -23.48 11.31
N ALA A 25 32.26 -23.57 11.08
CA ALA A 25 33.20 -24.00 12.12
C ALA A 25 33.28 -23.00 13.29
N ILE A 26 32.80 -21.76 13.12
CA ILE A 26 32.70 -20.75 14.16
C ILE A 26 31.31 -20.86 14.82
N PRO A 27 31.24 -21.02 16.16
CA PRO A 27 29.96 -21.07 16.87
C PRO A 27 29.09 -19.83 16.60
N ALA A 28 27.77 -20.01 16.44
CA ALA A 28 26.85 -18.93 16.06
C ALA A 28 26.96 -17.66 16.94
N GLY A 29 27.04 -17.82 18.27
CA GLY A 29 27.20 -16.68 19.19
C GLY A 29 28.57 -15.98 19.15
N GLN A 30 29.51 -16.43 18.32
CA GLN A 30 30.82 -15.81 18.10
C GLN A 30 30.94 -15.19 16.70
N ARG A 31 29.97 -15.39 15.81
CA ARG A 31 29.96 -14.77 14.48
C ARG A 31 29.50 -13.31 14.59
N THR A 32 30.15 -12.44 13.82
CA THR A 32 29.71 -11.04 13.68
C THR A 32 28.61 -10.94 12.62
N PRO A 33 27.82 -9.84 12.58
CA PRO A 33 26.83 -9.62 11.53
C PRO A 33 27.39 -9.78 10.11
N GLU A 34 28.63 -9.34 9.86
CA GLU A 34 29.30 -9.48 8.57
C GLU A 34 29.64 -10.93 8.24
N MET A 35 30.01 -11.74 9.24
CA MET A 35 30.23 -13.17 9.05
C MET A 35 28.92 -13.89 8.71
N ASP A 36 27.83 -13.58 9.41
CA ASP A 36 26.52 -14.15 9.10
C ASP A 36 26.02 -13.67 7.72
N SER A 37 26.31 -12.43 7.33
CA SER A 37 25.99 -11.89 6.00
C SER A 37 26.77 -12.59 4.87
N GLU A 38 28.07 -12.84 5.03
CA GLU A 38 28.84 -13.62 4.05
C GLU A 38 28.46 -15.11 4.04
N LEU A 39 28.07 -15.68 5.18
CA LEU A 39 27.54 -17.04 5.24
C LEU A 39 26.18 -17.14 4.52
N GLY A 40 25.29 -16.15 4.71
CA GLY A 40 24.02 -16.05 3.98
C GLY A 40 24.24 -15.91 2.47
N ARG A 41 25.20 -15.08 2.05
CA ARG A 41 25.61 -14.98 0.64
C ARG A 41 26.10 -16.33 0.09
N ALA A 42 26.90 -17.06 0.85
CA ALA A 42 27.41 -18.36 0.42
C ALA A 42 26.29 -19.40 0.29
N TYR A 43 25.32 -19.38 1.20
CA TYR A 43 24.12 -20.20 1.10
C TYR A 43 23.30 -19.88 -0.16
N ASN A 44 23.06 -18.60 -0.45
CA ASN A 44 22.40 -18.19 -1.69
C ASN A 44 23.18 -18.64 -2.94
N GLY A 45 24.51 -18.54 -2.93
CA GLY A 45 25.36 -18.92 -4.07
C GLY A 45 25.47 -20.43 -4.30
N LEU A 46 25.33 -21.25 -3.25
CA LEU A 46 25.25 -22.71 -3.37
C LEU A 46 23.87 -23.20 -3.83
N ALA A 47 22.83 -22.41 -3.55
CA ALA A 47 21.48 -22.77 -3.87
C ALA A 47 21.27 -22.76 -5.39
N GLY A 48 20.84 -23.90 -5.93
CA GLY A 48 20.34 -24.03 -7.29
C GLY A 48 18.82 -24.24 -7.31
N GLU A 49 18.26 -24.48 -8.49
CA GLU A 49 16.84 -24.78 -8.66
C GLU A 49 16.38 -25.90 -7.69
N GLY A 50 15.33 -25.62 -6.92
CA GLY A 50 14.73 -26.55 -5.95
C GLY A 50 15.45 -26.67 -4.60
N GLN A 51 16.55 -25.95 -4.35
CA GLN A 51 17.29 -26.00 -3.07
C GLN A 51 16.79 -24.98 -2.03
N ARG A 52 15.46 -24.98 -1.79
CA ARG A 52 14.78 -24.03 -0.89
C ARG A 52 15.33 -23.99 0.54
N GLU A 53 15.83 -25.12 1.04
CA GLU A 53 16.43 -25.23 2.37
C GLU A 53 17.67 -24.31 2.54
N LEU A 54 18.45 -24.09 1.48
CA LEU A 54 19.63 -23.21 1.55
C LEU A 54 19.23 -21.73 1.58
N TYR A 55 18.21 -21.34 0.81
CA TYR A 55 17.65 -19.98 0.88
C TYR A 55 17.01 -19.70 2.26
N GLN A 56 16.35 -20.68 2.86
CA GLN A 56 15.82 -20.55 4.23
C GLN A 56 16.94 -20.32 5.26
N LYS A 57 18.03 -21.09 5.18
CA LYS A 57 19.21 -20.87 6.03
C LYS A 57 19.82 -19.48 5.83
N ALA A 58 19.86 -18.99 4.59
CA ALA A 58 20.31 -17.63 4.33
C ALA A 58 19.42 -16.60 5.03
N LEU A 59 18.10 -16.73 4.96
CA LEU A 59 17.16 -15.85 5.68
C LEU A 59 17.34 -15.92 7.20
N GLU A 60 17.49 -17.11 7.79
CA GLU A 60 17.72 -17.29 9.23
C GLU A 60 18.97 -16.56 9.72
N LEU A 61 20.01 -16.48 8.88
CA LEU A 61 21.26 -15.76 9.17
C LEU A 61 21.14 -14.26 8.93
N LEU A 62 20.44 -13.83 7.88
CA LEU A 62 20.36 -12.44 7.47
C LEU A 62 19.38 -11.65 8.33
N LYS A 63 18.16 -12.17 8.53
CA LYS A 63 17.03 -11.46 9.14
C LYS A 63 17.32 -10.86 10.54
N PRO A 64 18.05 -11.52 11.45
CA PRO A 64 18.37 -10.95 12.77
C PRO A 64 19.19 -9.65 12.71
N HIS A 65 19.86 -9.38 11.59
CA HIS A 65 20.78 -8.24 11.43
C HIS A 65 20.18 -7.11 10.58
N GLU A 66 18.86 -7.07 10.38
CA GLU A 66 18.18 -6.07 9.56
C GLU A 66 18.45 -4.63 10.00
N GLU A 67 18.33 -4.33 11.31
CA GLU A 67 18.62 -2.99 11.84
C GLU A 67 20.10 -2.60 11.64
N TYR A 68 21.00 -3.59 11.70
CA TYR A 68 22.44 -3.37 11.52
C TYR A 68 22.79 -2.99 10.07
N PHE A 69 22.11 -3.58 9.09
CA PHE A 69 22.42 -3.45 7.65
C PHE A 69 21.38 -2.63 6.86
N GLU A 70 20.48 -1.90 7.51
CA GLU A 70 19.33 -1.24 6.87
C GLU A 70 19.69 -0.48 5.58
N LYS A 71 20.84 0.21 5.56
CA LYS A 71 21.31 1.04 4.43
C LYS A 71 22.35 0.36 3.53
N ASP A 72 22.64 -0.91 3.75
CA ASP A 72 23.64 -1.66 2.99
C ASP A 72 22.99 -2.30 1.75
N HIS A 73 23.42 -1.86 0.56
CA HIS A 73 22.92 -2.41 -0.71
C HIS A 73 23.13 -3.92 -0.82
N CYS A 74 24.32 -4.42 -0.47
CA CYS A 74 24.67 -5.84 -0.66
C CYS A 74 23.84 -6.75 0.24
N TRP A 75 23.61 -6.36 1.51
CA TRP A 75 22.79 -7.11 2.44
C TRP A 75 21.33 -7.10 2.01
N ASN A 76 20.78 -5.93 1.65
CA ASN A 76 19.40 -5.81 1.14
C ASN A 76 19.20 -6.68 -0.12
N TYR A 77 20.16 -6.66 -1.05
CA TYR A 77 20.12 -7.53 -2.23
C TYR A 77 20.17 -9.03 -1.87
N ARG A 78 21.02 -9.43 -0.90
CA ARG A 78 21.15 -10.83 -0.46
C ARG A 78 19.86 -11.35 0.19
N ILE A 79 19.26 -10.58 1.09
CA ILE A 79 18.02 -11.00 1.76
C ILE A 79 16.84 -10.98 0.78
N ALA A 80 16.78 -9.99 -0.12
CA ALA A 80 15.79 -9.94 -1.20
C ALA A 80 15.87 -11.18 -2.10
N SER A 81 17.09 -11.55 -2.53
CA SER A 81 17.33 -12.74 -3.35
C SER A 81 16.84 -14.01 -2.65
N ALA A 82 17.09 -14.14 -1.35
CA ALA A 82 16.66 -15.31 -0.60
C ALA A 82 15.13 -15.41 -0.53
N TYR A 83 14.41 -14.30 -0.30
CA TYR A 83 12.95 -14.26 -0.38
C TYR A 83 12.43 -14.56 -1.80
N TYR A 84 13.04 -13.95 -2.83
CA TYR A 84 12.66 -14.13 -4.23
C TYR A 84 12.67 -15.61 -4.64
N TYR A 85 13.76 -16.34 -4.37
CA TYR A 85 13.85 -17.76 -4.70
C TYR A 85 13.04 -18.69 -3.77
N LEU A 86 12.36 -18.14 -2.76
CA LEU A 86 11.41 -18.85 -1.91
C LEU A 86 9.95 -18.65 -2.33
N ASP A 87 9.68 -18.04 -3.49
CA ASP A 87 8.35 -17.57 -3.90
C ASP A 87 7.74 -16.65 -2.82
N GLU A 88 8.54 -15.71 -2.30
CA GLU A 88 8.12 -14.68 -1.34
C GLU A 88 8.41 -13.28 -1.91
N GLU A 89 7.84 -12.99 -3.07
CA GLU A 89 8.09 -11.78 -3.86
C GLU A 89 7.66 -10.48 -3.16
N GLY A 90 6.69 -10.53 -2.23
CA GLY A 90 6.29 -9.35 -1.44
C GLY A 90 7.43 -8.84 -0.55
N PRO A 91 7.95 -9.66 0.37
CA PRO A 91 9.17 -9.37 1.11
C PRO A 91 10.39 -9.11 0.20
N ALA A 92 10.55 -9.86 -0.90
CA ALA A 92 11.66 -9.64 -1.82
C ALA A 92 11.65 -8.23 -2.42
N LEU A 93 10.49 -7.77 -2.91
CA LEU A 93 10.28 -6.44 -3.47
C LEU A 93 10.64 -5.34 -2.47
N TYR A 94 10.26 -5.49 -1.20
CA TYR A 94 10.61 -4.54 -0.14
C TYR A 94 12.14 -4.37 -0.03
N TYR A 95 12.88 -5.48 0.05
CA TYR A 95 14.34 -5.41 0.20
C TYR A 95 15.05 -5.04 -1.11
N PHE A 96 14.54 -5.41 -2.28
CA PHE A 96 15.10 -4.93 -3.55
C PHE A 96 14.93 -3.42 -3.71
N LYS A 97 13.78 -2.85 -3.32
CA LYS A 97 13.58 -1.39 -3.28
C LYS A 97 14.61 -0.72 -2.37
N LYS A 98 14.83 -1.24 -1.14
CA LYS A 98 15.91 -0.75 -0.26
C LYS A 98 17.31 -0.90 -0.86
N ALA A 99 17.58 -1.99 -1.57
CA ALA A 99 18.86 -2.20 -2.24
C ALA A 99 19.07 -1.14 -3.35
N LEU A 100 18.02 -0.82 -4.11
CA LEU A 100 18.06 0.22 -5.15
C LEU A 100 18.18 1.62 -4.55
N GLU A 101 17.51 1.91 -3.43
CA GLU A 101 17.70 3.16 -2.68
C GLU A 101 19.16 3.34 -2.23
N ALA A 102 19.80 2.27 -1.76
CA ALA A 102 21.20 2.29 -1.33
C ALA A 102 22.20 2.37 -2.51
N ARG A 103 21.79 1.99 -3.73
CA ARG A 103 22.57 2.15 -4.96
C ARG A 103 21.64 2.46 -6.15
N PRO A 104 21.27 3.73 -6.36
CA PRO A 104 20.42 4.13 -7.48
C PRO A 104 21.07 3.81 -8.83
N GLY A 105 20.24 3.36 -9.79
CA GLY A 105 20.69 2.99 -11.15
C GLY A 105 21.29 1.58 -11.28
N ASP A 106 21.14 0.73 -10.28
CA ASP A 106 21.49 -0.70 -10.36
C ASP A 106 20.47 -1.44 -11.24
N GLU A 107 20.79 -1.63 -12.52
CA GLU A 107 19.91 -2.25 -13.53
C GLU A 107 19.49 -3.67 -13.14
N ASP A 108 20.39 -4.47 -12.55
CA ASP A 108 20.09 -5.83 -12.11
C ASP A 108 19.03 -5.80 -10.99
N THR A 109 19.16 -4.89 -10.03
CA THR A 109 18.18 -4.73 -8.94
C THR A 109 16.82 -4.27 -9.47
N GLN A 110 16.81 -3.36 -10.46
CA GLN A 110 15.57 -2.90 -11.09
C GLN A 110 14.85 -4.05 -11.83
N GLU A 111 15.57 -4.91 -12.54
CA GLU A 111 14.98 -6.08 -13.23
C GLU A 111 14.28 -7.03 -12.22
N TYR A 112 14.88 -7.25 -11.05
CA TYR A 112 14.24 -8.04 -9.99
C TYR A 112 13.00 -7.36 -9.39
N ILE A 113 13.00 -6.02 -9.27
CA ILE A 113 11.81 -5.27 -8.84
C ILE A 113 10.67 -5.47 -9.83
N ASP A 114 10.94 -5.31 -11.13
CA ASP A 114 9.95 -5.44 -12.19
C ASP A 114 9.37 -6.87 -12.24
N ASP A 115 10.22 -7.90 -12.16
CA ASP A 115 9.77 -9.31 -12.12
C ASP A 115 9.00 -9.64 -10.83
N CYS A 116 9.38 -9.07 -9.68
CA CYS A 116 8.57 -9.18 -8.46
C CYS A 116 7.17 -8.58 -8.68
N MET A 117 7.07 -7.38 -9.26
CA MET A 117 5.78 -6.75 -9.55
C MET A 117 4.92 -7.63 -10.45
N ASP A 118 5.49 -8.18 -11.52
CA ASP A 118 4.78 -9.10 -12.43
C ASP A 118 4.27 -10.36 -11.72
N ARG A 119 5.08 -10.95 -10.85
CA ARG A 119 4.72 -12.13 -10.05
C ARG A 119 3.70 -11.83 -8.96
N LEU A 120 3.64 -10.59 -8.47
CA LEU A 120 2.63 -10.17 -7.50
C LEU A 120 1.29 -9.84 -8.18
N THR A 121 1.32 -9.31 -9.41
CA THR A 121 0.16 -9.12 -10.29
C THR A 121 -0.46 -10.45 -10.71
N LEU A 122 0.36 -11.40 -11.15
CA LEU A 122 -0.06 -12.76 -11.48
C LEU A 122 0.75 -13.78 -10.67
N PRO A 123 0.29 -14.15 -9.46
CA PRO A 123 0.96 -15.13 -8.61
C PRO A 123 1.28 -16.43 -9.33
N ARG A 124 2.56 -16.80 -9.34
CA ARG A 124 3.08 -18.03 -9.93
C ARG A 124 3.96 -18.72 -8.91
N PHE A 125 3.68 -20.00 -8.66
CA PHE A 125 4.40 -20.80 -7.68
C PHE A 125 5.07 -21.99 -8.36
N GLU A 126 6.24 -22.41 -7.88
CA GLU A 126 6.83 -23.69 -8.30
C GLU A 126 5.85 -24.85 -8.07
N LYS A 127 5.17 -24.81 -6.91
CA LYS A 127 4.05 -25.69 -6.56
C LYS A 127 2.96 -24.90 -5.87
N THR A 128 1.73 -25.08 -6.31
CA THR A 128 0.54 -24.50 -5.67
C THR A 128 0.27 -25.14 -4.30
N PHE A 129 -0.49 -24.49 -3.44
CA PHE A 129 -0.86 -25.05 -2.14
C PHE A 129 -1.59 -26.38 -2.25
N ARG A 130 -2.43 -26.55 -3.29
CA ARG A 130 -3.07 -27.83 -3.61
C ARG A 130 -2.05 -28.95 -3.85
N GLN A 131 -1.01 -28.67 -4.64
CA GLN A 131 0.06 -29.63 -4.92
C GLN A 131 0.91 -29.91 -3.67
N ARG A 132 1.25 -28.86 -2.91
CA ARG A 132 2.00 -28.97 -1.65
C ARG A 132 1.24 -29.79 -0.61
N THR A 133 -0.07 -29.59 -0.46
CA THR A 133 -0.94 -30.35 0.46
C THR A 133 -0.98 -31.83 0.11
N ARG A 134 -1.13 -32.18 -1.19
CA ARG A 134 -1.07 -33.58 -1.63
C ARG A 134 0.29 -34.22 -1.34
N GLN A 135 1.38 -33.48 -1.58
CA GLN A 135 2.72 -33.95 -1.28
C GLN A 135 2.92 -34.16 0.23
N ALA A 136 2.48 -33.20 1.05
CA ALA A 136 2.51 -33.28 2.50
C ALA A 136 1.75 -34.51 3.02
N GLY A 137 0.53 -34.74 2.51
CA GLY A 137 -0.27 -35.92 2.85
C GLY A 137 0.43 -37.23 2.52
N ALA A 138 1.03 -37.35 1.34
CA ALA A 138 1.77 -38.55 0.94
C ALA A 138 3.01 -38.81 1.81
N VAL A 139 3.74 -37.75 2.20
CA VAL A 139 4.89 -37.89 3.12
C VAL A 139 4.43 -38.26 4.52
N PHE A 140 3.34 -37.65 5.01
CA PHE A 140 2.76 -37.97 6.32
C PHE A 140 2.31 -39.44 6.38
N GLU A 141 1.59 -39.92 5.37
CA GLU A 141 1.17 -41.32 5.23
C GLU A 141 2.36 -42.29 5.34
N GLY A 142 3.51 -41.94 4.74
CA GLY A 142 4.72 -42.74 4.81
C GLY A 142 5.38 -42.83 6.20
N ILE A 143 5.11 -41.87 7.09
CA ILE A 143 5.73 -41.81 8.42
C ILE A 143 4.76 -42.05 9.58
N GLU A 144 3.45 -42.06 9.33
CA GLU A 144 2.40 -42.07 10.37
C GLU A 144 2.55 -43.23 11.35
N ALA A 145 2.84 -44.44 10.84
CA ALA A 145 2.97 -45.64 11.67
C ALA A 145 4.17 -45.58 12.59
N GLU A 146 5.26 -44.96 12.13
CA GLU A 146 6.46 -44.73 12.96
C GLU A 146 6.19 -43.68 14.02
N LEU A 147 5.48 -42.58 13.67
CA LEU A 147 5.07 -41.57 14.64
C LEU A 147 4.22 -42.18 15.78
N ARG A 148 3.23 -43.02 15.44
CA ARG A 148 2.43 -43.76 16.44
C ARG A 148 3.31 -44.61 17.35
N ALA A 149 4.22 -45.40 16.77
CA ALA A 149 5.13 -46.24 17.54
C ALA A 149 6.05 -45.42 18.47
N MET A 150 6.50 -44.23 18.04
CA MET A 150 7.29 -43.32 18.88
C MET A 150 6.45 -42.76 20.04
N ILE A 151 5.21 -42.35 19.77
CA ILE A 151 4.28 -41.85 20.80
C ILE A 151 3.99 -42.93 21.85
N GLU A 152 3.72 -44.17 21.44
CA GLU A 152 3.48 -45.29 22.36
C GLU A 152 4.72 -45.62 23.21
N ALA A 153 5.91 -45.51 22.63
CA ALA A 153 7.16 -45.82 23.30
C ALA A 153 7.59 -44.72 24.29
N ASP A 154 7.16 -43.47 24.11
CA ASP A 154 7.56 -42.32 24.93
C ASP A 154 6.70 -42.16 26.20
N THR A 155 6.59 -43.22 27.01
CA THR A 155 5.76 -43.23 28.22
C THR A 155 6.22 -42.23 29.29
N LEU A 156 7.48 -41.79 29.22
CA LEU A 156 8.07 -40.81 30.15
C LEU A 156 8.10 -39.38 29.59
N ARG A 157 7.62 -39.15 28.35
CA ARG A 157 7.61 -37.85 27.66
C ARG A 157 9.01 -37.23 27.51
N GLU A 158 10.03 -38.04 27.32
CA GLU A 158 11.43 -37.61 27.17
C GLU A 158 11.80 -37.38 25.69
N LYS A 159 11.02 -37.91 24.74
CA LYS A 159 11.28 -37.85 23.29
C LYS A 159 10.36 -36.91 22.53
N GLY A 160 9.58 -36.08 23.23
CA GLY A 160 8.61 -35.16 22.61
C GLY A 160 9.22 -34.29 21.50
N GLY A 161 10.43 -33.75 21.70
CA GLY A 161 11.10 -32.93 20.68
C GLY A 161 11.41 -33.69 19.37
N GLU A 162 11.85 -34.94 19.45
CA GLU A 162 12.11 -35.78 18.27
C GLU A 162 10.81 -36.12 17.52
N ILE A 163 9.73 -36.43 18.27
CA ILE A 163 8.42 -36.73 17.71
C ILE A 163 7.86 -35.50 16.99
N LEU A 164 7.91 -34.33 17.63
CA LEU A 164 7.45 -33.06 17.04
C LEU A 164 8.26 -32.72 15.79
N ALA A 165 9.59 -32.81 15.82
CA ALA A 165 10.43 -32.54 14.64
C ALA A 165 10.09 -33.49 13.47
N LYS A 166 9.86 -34.77 13.76
CA LYS A 166 9.49 -35.77 12.74
C LYS A 166 8.11 -35.49 12.13
N CYS A 167 7.14 -35.08 12.95
CA CYS A 167 5.79 -34.72 12.48
C CYS A 167 5.77 -33.38 11.75
N ARG A 168 6.61 -32.42 12.14
CA ARG A 168 6.70 -31.08 11.55
C ARG A 168 7.11 -31.13 10.07
N ARG A 169 8.08 -31.99 9.73
CA ARG A 169 8.65 -32.10 8.39
C ARG A 169 7.63 -32.27 7.24
N PRO A 170 6.66 -33.21 7.28
CA PRO A 170 5.63 -33.27 6.23
C PRO A 170 4.69 -32.06 6.23
N LEU A 171 4.39 -31.46 7.39
CA LEU A 171 3.46 -30.32 7.46
C LEU A 171 4.06 -29.07 6.80
N GLU A 172 5.35 -28.81 7.02
CA GLU A 172 6.08 -27.65 6.46
C GLU A 172 6.21 -27.68 4.93
N ILE A 173 5.89 -28.81 4.28
CA ILE A 173 5.79 -28.87 2.81
C ILE A 173 4.66 -27.95 2.32
N ALA A 174 3.56 -27.84 3.07
CA ALA A 174 2.38 -27.05 2.71
C ALA A 174 2.14 -25.85 3.63
N LEU A 175 2.36 -26.02 4.94
CA LEU A 175 2.03 -25.05 5.98
C LEU A 175 3.31 -24.53 6.64
N LYS A 176 3.84 -23.41 6.16
CA LYS A 176 5.01 -22.76 6.77
C LYS A 176 4.67 -22.26 8.18
N ASP A 177 5.60 -22.47 9.12
CA ASP A 177 5.52 -22.07 10.52
C ASP A 177 4.27 -22.58 11.26
N VAL A 178 3.78 -23.77 10.90
CA VAL A 178 2.58 -24.32 11.55
C VAL A 178 2.82 -24.67 13.02
N ALA A 179 1.94 -24.17 13.88
CA ALA A 179 1.80 -24.61 15.26
C ALA A 179 0.87 -25.83 15.33
N PHE A 180 1.29 -26.88 16.04
CA PHE A 180 0.49 -28.09 16.18
C PHE A 180 0.78 -28.85 17.48
N GLU A 181 -0.17 -29.69 17.86
CA GLU A 181 -0.08 -30.59 19.00
C GLU A 181 -0.37 -32.03 18.59
N LEU A 182 0.21 -32.98 19.34
CA LEU A 182 0.01 -34.41 19.14
C LEU A 182 -0.60 -35.03 20.40
N GLY A 183 -1.58 -35.90 20.20
CA GLY A 183 -2.31 -36.56 21.28
C GLY A 183 -2.74 -37.98 20.96
N PHE A 184 -3.37 -38.63 21.94
CA PHE A 184 -4.06 -39.90 21.78
C PHE A 184 -5.28 -39.92 22.70
N ASN A 185 -6.48 -40.02 22.13
CA ASN A 185 -7.73 -39.92 22.88
C ASN A 185 -8.24 -41.27 23.42
N GLY A 186 -7.44 -42.33 23.29
CA GLY A 186 -7.80 -43.69 23.70
C GLY A 186 -8.30 -44.57 22.54
N GLU A 187 -8.69 -43.97 21.41
CA GLU A 187 -9.12 -44.68 20.21
C GLU A 187 -8.20 -44.36 19.01
N LYS A 188 -7.98 -43.08 18.74
CA LYS A 188 -7.13 -42.57 17.65
C LYS A 188 -6.10 -41.58 18.16
N TYR A 189 -5.05 -41.45 17.37
CA TYR A 189 -4.04 -40.41 17.53
C TYR A 189 -4.61 -39.08 17.08
N GLU A 190 -4.11 -37.98 17.62
CA GLU A 190 -4.63 -36.65 17.33
C GLU A 190 -3.50 -35.77 16.82
N LEU A 191 -3.76 -35.08 15.70
CA LEU A 191 -2.97 -33.96 15.21
C LEU A 191 -3.87 -32.73 15.26
N ILE A 192 -3.56 -31.79 16.16
CA ILE A 192 -4.32 -30.56 16.33
C ILE A 192 -3.50 -29.43 15.70
N LEU A 193 -4.00 -28.85 14.62
CA LEU A 193 -3.39 -27.72 13.92
C LEU A 193 -3.94 -26.42 14.52
N SER A 194 -3.07 -25.60 15.12
CA SER A 194 -3.49 -24.36 15.77
C SER A 194 -3.47 -23.19 14.78
N PRO A 195 -4.58 -22.43 14.65
CA PRO A 195 -4.63 -21.18 13.90
C PRO A 195 -3.99 -20.00 14.62
N GLU A 196 -3.53 -20.18 15.86
CA GLU A 196 -2.89 -19.14 16.70
C GLU A 196 -3.75 -17.87 16.82
N GLY A 197 -5.05 -18.04 17.05
CA GLY A 197 -6.01 -16.93 17.17
C GLY A 197 -6.30 -16.17 15.88
N ASN A 198 -5.74 -16.60 14.72
CA ASN A 198 -5.90 -15.89 13.46
C ASN A 198 -6.92 -16.57 12.54
N ARG A 199 -8.03 -15.86 12.24
CA ARG A 199 -9.08 -16.33 11.33
C ARG A 199 -8.56 -16.65 9.93
N SER A 200 -7.62 -15.87 9.39
CA SER A 200 -7.08 -16.10 8.03
C SER A 200 -6.37 -17.45 7.93
N ARG A 201 -5.78 -17.95 9.02
CA ARG A 201 -5.11 -19.25 9.06
C ARG A 201 -6.08 -20.43 9.07
N LEU A 202 -7.35 -20.24 9.42
CA LEU A 202 -8.33 -21.32 9.39
C LEU A 202 -8.50 -21.88 7.96
N PHE A 203 -8.49 -21.04 6.93
CA PHE A 203 -8.68 -21.48 5.54
C PHE A 203 -7.65 -22.53 5.08
N PRO A 204 -6.32 -22.27 5.11
CA PRO A 204 -5.35 -23.27 4.71
C PRO A 204 -5.33 -24.49 5.62
N LEU A 205 -5.61 -24.34 6.92
CA LEU A 205 -5.68 -25.47 7.85
C LEU A 205 -6.88 -26.39 7.59
N VAL A 206 -8.06 -25.82 7.32
CA VAL A 206 -9.27 -26.56 6.94
C VAL A 206 -9.06 -27.27 5.61
N TYR A 207 -8.49 -26.58 4.62
CA TYR A 207 -8.16 -27.21 3.35
C TYR A 207 -7.22 -28.40 3.55
N PHE A 208 -6.14 -28.23 4.34
CA PHE A 208 -5.21 -29.30 4.64
C PHE A 208 -5.88 -30.50 5.34
N GLN A 209 -6.72 -30.24 6.35
CA GLN A 209 -7.48 -31.25 7.08
C GLN A 209 -8.40 -32.06 6.16
N GLN A 210 -9.16 -31.38 5.27
CA GLN A 210 -10.10 -32.02 4.35
C GLN A 210 -9.41 -32.90 3.30
N HIS A 211 -8.15 -32.62 2.99
CA HIS A 211 -7.35 -33.35 2.00
C HIS A 211 -6.43 -34.42 2.62
N ALA A 212 -6.61 -34.75 3.89
CA ALA A 212 -5.86 -35.80 4.55
C ALA A 212 -6.12 -37.18 3.90
N PRO A 213 -5.09 -38.02 3.68
CA PRO A 213 -5.27 -39.35 3.11
C PRO A 213 -6.21 -40.22 3.95
N ALA A 214 -7.11 -40.95 3.30
CA ALA A 214 -8.08 -41.82 4.00
C ALA A 214 -7.41 -42.87 4.90
N SER A 215 -6.25 -43.40 4.49
CA SER A 215 -5.42 -44.33 5.26
C SER A 215 -4.88 -43.71 6.55
N VAL A 216 -4.49 -42.43 6.53
CA VAL A 216 -4.08 -41.69 7.73
C VAL A 216 -5.27 -41.53 8.67
N LEU A 217 -6.44 -41.18 8.13
CA LEU A 217 -7.68 -40.99 8.91
C LEU A 217 -8.20 -42.28 9.57
N GLU A 218 -7.74 -43.47 9.16
CA GLU A 218 -8.04 -44.72 9.89
C GLU A 218 -7.42 -44.73 11.30
N HIS A 219 -6.30 -44.03 11.49
CA HIS A 219 -5.53 -44.03 12.73
C HIS A 219 -5.46 -42.68 13.44
N TRP A 220 -5.65 -41.58 12.70
CA TRP A 220 -5.51 -40.22 13.19
C TRP A 220 -6.81 -39.42 13.05
N ASN A 221 -7.09 -38.59 14.04
CA ASN A 221 -7.99 -37.44 13.92
C ASN A 221 -7.13 -36.21 13.66
N ILE A 222 -7.45 -35.47 12.60
CA ILE A 222 -6.82 -34.18 12.32
C ILE A 222 -7.85 -33.11 12.65
N TRP A 223 -7.49 -32.20 13.57
CA TRP A 223 -8.34 -31.12 14.06
C TRP A 223 -7.76 -29.78 13.66
N VAL A 224 -8.64 -28.82 13.34
CA VAL A 224 -8.27 -27.41 13.19
C VAL A 224 -8.78 -26.66 14.40
N GLY A 225 -7.84 -26.14 15.20
CA GLY A 225 -8.11 -25.52 16.49
C GLY A 225 -8.24 -26.52 17.63
N ARG A 226 -7.72 -26.16 18.80
CA ARG A 226 -7.92 -26.90 20.04
C ARG A 226 -9.39 -27.02 20.39
N GLN A 227 -9.77 -28.18 20.90
CA GLN A 227 -11.09 -28.42 21.48
C GLN A 227 -11.10 -27.98 22.95
N PRO A 228 -12.27 -27.60 23.51
CA PRO A 228 -12.37 -27.20 24.90
C PRO A 228 -11.81 -28.27 25.85
N ALA A 229 -10.91 -27.84 26.73
CA ALA A 229 -10.34 -28.66 27.80
C ALA A 229 -11.30 -28.74 29.01
N ASP A 230 -10.98 -29.63 29.96
CA ASP A 230 -11.67 -29.66 31.25
C ASP A 230 -11.46 -28.33 32.00
N ALA A 231 -12.48 -27.85 32.72
CA ALA A 231 -12.39 -26.64 33.54
C ALA A 231 -11.34 -26.74 34.66
N ASP A 232 -10.89 -27.95 34.98
CA ASP A 232 -9.80 -28.21 35.93
C ASP A 232 -8.41 -28.22 35.27
N PHE A 233 -8.30 -27.93 33.96
CA PHE A 233 -7.03 -27.68 33.29
C PHE A 233 -6.29 -26.51 33.96
N THR A 234 -5.00 -26.71 34.23
CA THR A 234 -4.14 -25.72 34.86
C THR A 234 -2.92 -25.41 34.00
N LEU A 235 -2.54 -24.13 33.96
CA LEU A 235 -1.24 -23.69 33.46
C LEU A 235 -0.35 -23.35 34.65
N ASP A 236 0.92 -23.76 34.56
CA ASP A 236 1.97 -23.35 35.49
C ASP A 236 2.80 -22.23 34.86
N CYS A 237 2.94 -21.14 35.60
CA CYS A 237 3.70 -20.00 35.16
C CYS A 237 4.37 -19.34 36.36
N GLY A 238 5.71 -19.28 36.37
CA GLY A 238 6.46 -18.73 37.51
C GLY A 238 6.20 -19.45 38.84
N GLY A 239 5.80 -20.72 38.81
CA GLY A 239 5.44 -21.51 40.00
C GLY A 239 4.02 -21.25 40.56
N GLN A 240 3.19 -20.49 39.84
CA GLN A 240 1.77 -20.33 40.13
C GLN A 240 0.95 -21.23 39.19
N GLN A 241 0.09 -22.07 39.78
CA GLN A 241 -0.90 -22.85 39.01
C GLN A 241 -2.23 -22.10 38.96
N VAL A 242 -2.66 -21.78 37.74
CA VAL A 242 -3.90 -21.04 37.46
C VAL A 242 -4.81 -21.87 36.56
N SER A 243 -6.09 -21.89 36.91
CA SER A 243 -7.17 -22.53 36.16
C SER A 243 -8.19 -21.48 35.69
N ALA A 244 -9.10 -21.88 34.80
CA ALA A 244 -10.24 -21.05 34.40
C ALA A 244 -11.19 -20.68 35.57
N ARG A 245 -11.10 -21.34 36.73
CA ARG A 245 -11.88 -21.00 37.93
C ARG A 245 -11.27 -19.87 38.75
N ASP A 246 -10.01 -19.54 38.51
CA ASP A 246 -9.27 -18.49 39.21
C ASP A 246 -9.38 -17.13 38.53
N VAL A 247 -10.01 -17.07 37.35
CA VAL A 247 -10.09 -15.87 36.50
C VAL A 247 -11.52 -15.33 36.50
N GLN A 248 -11.66 -14.08 36.91
CA GLN A 248 -12.90 -13.31 36.82
C GLN A 248 -12.97 -12.62 35.46
N VAL A 249 -14.16 -12.62 34.86
CA VAL A 249 -14.41 -12.12 33.52
C VAL A 249 -15.62 -11.19 33.53
N TRP A 250 -15.48 -10.05 32.86
CA TRP A 250 -16.59 -9.17 32.48
C TRP A 250 -16.70 -9.16 30.95
N LEU A 251 -17.94 -9.20 30.46
CA LEU A 251 -18.25 -9.32 29.04
C LEU A 251 -18.91 -8.03 28.56
N GLU A 252 -18.37 -7.44 27.50
CA GLU A 252 -18.93 -6.27 26.84
C GLU A 252 -19.23 -6.62 25.38
N PRO A 253 -20.51 -6.64 24.95
CA PRO A 253 -20.84 -6.90 23.55
C PRO A 253 -20.24 -5.82 22.65
N ILE A 254 -19.64 -6.23 21.55
CA ILE A 254 -19.13 -5.34 20.51
C ILE A 254 -19.82 -5.65 19.17
N HIS A 255 -19.38 -4.98 18.10
CA HIS A 255 -20.00 -5.10 16.79
C HIS A 255 -19.81 -6.53 16.23
N ASN A 256 -20.65 -6.95 15.28
CA ASN A 256 -20.58 -8.25 14.60
C ASN A 256 -20.75 -9.50 15.50
N GLY A 257 -21.45 -9.37 16.63
CA GLY A 257 -21.75 -10.51 17.51
C GLY A 257 -20.54 -11.03 18.29
N GLN A 258 -19.48 -10.22 18.39
CA GLN A 258 -18.32 -10.50 19.22
C GLN A 258 -18.45 -9.87 20.62
N VAL A 259 -17.54 -10.25 21.52
CA VAL A 259 -17.48 -9.80 22.90
C VAL A 259 -16.05 -9.38 23.24
N TRP A 260 -15.92 -8.24 23.91
CA TRP A 260 -14.70 -7.80 24.57
C TRP A 260 -14.65 -8.37 25.99
N LEU A 261 -13.51 -8.95 26.39
CA LEU A 261 -13.34 -9.52 27.72
C LEU A 261 -12.44 -8.65 28.59
N THR A 262 -12.90 -8.28 29.78
CA THR A 262 -12.01 -7.82 30.84
C THR A 262 -11.71 -8.99 31.77
N LEU A 263 -10.43 -9.26 32.02
CA LEU A 263 -9.95 -10.39 32.80
C LEU A 263 -9.25 -9.91 34.07
N PHE A 264 -9.53 -10.54 35.20
CA PHE A 264 -8.82 -10.32 36.46
C PHE A 264 -8.47 -11.65 37.12
N CYS A 265 -7.21 -11.83 37.52
CA CYS A 265 -6.77 -12.99 38.27
C CYS A 265 -5.85 -12.58 39.42
N GLU A 266 -6.34 -12.71 40.66
CA GLU A 266 -5.61 -12.32 41.87
C GLU A 266 -4.27 -13.05 42.01
N LYS A 267 -4.21 -14.33 41.61
CA LYS A 267 -2.99 -15.17 41.67
C LYS A 267 -1.85 -14.62 40.80
N LEU A 268 -2.18 -13.82 39.78
CA LEU A 268 -1.21 -13.34 38.80
C LEU A 268 -0.77 -11.91 39.04
N LEU A 269 -1.32 -11.21 40.03
CA LEU A 269 -0.89 -9.85 40.36
C LEU A 269 0.63 -9.72 40.59
N PRO A 270 1.31 -10.64 41.31
CA PRO A 270 2.76 -10.53 41.48
C PRO A 270 3.54 -10.67 40.16
N LEU A 271 3.03 -11.50 39.24
CA LEU A 271 3.67 -11.72 37.94
C LEU A 271 3.37 -10.57 36.99
N LEU A 272 2.17 -9.99 37.04
CA LEU A 272 1.75 -8.89 36.18
C LEU A 272 2.64 -7.64 36.33
N GLU A 273 3.21 -7.41 37.52
CA GLU A 273 4.18 -6.32 37.76
C GLU A 273 5.57 -6.58 37.16
N THR A 274 5.91 -7.84 36.87
CA THR A 274 7.26 -8.26 36.45
C THR A 274 7.34 -8.76 35.02
N ASP A 275 6.25 -9.35 34.51
CA ASP A 275 6.15 -9.92 33.16
C ASP A 275 4.67 -9.90 32.70
N SER A 276 4.24 -8.75 32.18
CA SER A 276 2.87 -8.56 31.70
C SER A 276 2.53 -9.43 30.48
N ASP A 277 3.51 -9.67 29.61
CA ASP A 277 3.34 -10.43 28.37
C ASP A 277 3.08 -11.90 28.68
N GLN A 278 3.79 -12.45 29.66
CA GLN A 278 3.57 -13.82 30.12
C GLN A 278 2.19 -14.00 30.76
N VAL A 279 1.70 -13.01 31.52
CA VAL A 279 0.33 -13.04 32.07
C VAL A 279 -0.72 -12.98 30.96
N TRP A 280 -0.54 -12.07 29.99
CA TRP A 280 -1.44 -11.92 28.86
C TRP A 280 -1.51 -13.22 28.03
N TRP A 281 -0.36 -13.81 27.71
CA TRP A 281 -0.27 -15.09 27.02
C TRP A 281 -1.03 -16.19 27.79
N MET A 282 -0.83 -16.29 29.10
CA MET A 282 -1.44 -17.35 29.89
C MET A 282 -2.97 -17.21 29.98
N LEU A 283 -3.47 -15.99 30.16
CA LEU A 283 -4.92 -15.74 30.18
C LEU A 283 -5.56 -15.94 28.81
N SER A 284 -4.84 -15.61 27.73
CA SER A 284 -5.27 -15.92 26.36
C SER A 284 -5.33 -17.43 26.13
N ALA A 285 -4.28 -18.15 26.49
CA ALA A 285 -4.23 -19.61 26.40
C ALA A 285 -5.32 -20.29 27.24
N LEU A 286 -5.62 -19.83 28.46
CA LEU A 286 -6.73 -20.35 29.25
C LEU A 286 -8.09 -20.07 28.61
N THR A 287 -8.25 -18.92 27.95
CA THR A 287 -9.48 -18.57 27.23
C THR A 287 -9.69 -19.50 26.04
N ASP A 288 -8.65 -19.73 25.24
CA ASP A 288 -8.66 -20.68 24.12
C ASP A 288 -8.94 -22.11 24.61
N GLN A 289 -8.33 -22.53 25.72
CA GLN A 289 -8.58 -23.86 26.29
C GLN A 289 -10.01 -23.98 26.84
N THR A 290 -10.61 -22.90 27.30
CA THR A 290 -11.98 -22.91 27.83
C THR A 290 -13.04 -22.93 26.72
N LEU A 291 -12.80 -22.19 25.63
CA LEU A 291 -13.78 -22.06 24.54
C LEU A 291 -13.54 -23.02 23.37
N GLY A 292 -12.30 -23.46 23.17
CA GLY A 292 -11.78 -23.93 21.90
C GLY A 292 -11.36 -22.75 21.00
N GLU A 293 -10.31 -22.94 20.19
CA GLU A 293 -9.73 -21.85 19.38
C GLU A 293 -10.70 -21.32 18.32
N VAL A 294 -11.52 -22.18 17.71
CA VAL A 294 -12.49 -21.75 16.69
C VAL A 294 -13.56 -20.83 17.30
N ALA A 295 -14.09 -21.20 18.46
CA ALA A 295 -15.05 -20.36 19.18
C ALA A 295 -14.41 -19.06 19.69
N ALA A 296 -13.15 -19.11 20.15
CA ALA A 296 -12.42 -17.92 20.57
C ALA A 296 -12.24 -16.93 19.41
N ILE A 297 -11.76 -17.39 18.25
CA ILE A 297 -11.63 -16.60 17.01
C ILE A 297 -12.99 -16.00 16.59
N ALA A 298 -14.05 -16.79 16.69
CA ALA A 298 -15.37 -16.37 16.26
C ALA A 298 -15.98 -15.28 17.15
N LEU A 299 -15.78 -15.36 18.47
CA LEU A 299 -16.59 -14.63 19.44
C LEU A 299 -15.81 -13.60 20.24
N ILE A 300 -14.49 -13.71 20.37
CA ILE A 300 -13.70 -12.82 21.21
C ILE A 300 -13.03 -11.76 20.33
N GLY A 301 -13.52 -10.53 20.42
CA GLY A 301 -12.97 -9.42 19.64
C GLY A 301 -11.74 -8.76 20.26
N GLY A 302 -11.47 -9.05 21.52
CA GLY A 302 -10.30 -8.58 22.24
C GLY A 302 -10.41 -8.80 23.73
N MET A 303 -9.27 -8.66 24.42
CA MET A 303 -9.17 -8.90 25.85
C MET A 303 -8.25 -7.88 26.51
N GLU A 304 -8.57 -7.53 27.74
CA GLU A 304 -7.75 -6.67 28.59
C GLU A 304 -7.60 -7.25 29.99
N VAL A 305 -6.41 -7.10 30.59
CA VAL A 305 -6.09 -7.63 31.91
C VAL A 305 -6.05 -6.51 32.94
N TYR A 306 -6.90 -6.60 33.96
CA TYR A 306 -7.00 -5.60 35.02
C TYR A 306 -6.17 -5.98 36.26
N THR A 307 -5.72 -4.96 36.99
CA THR A 307 -5.00 -5.09 38.28
C THR A 307 -5.93 -5.13 39.50
N ALA A 308 -7.22 -4.84 39.31
CA ALA A 308 -8.24 -4.88 40.35
C ALA A 308 -9.60 -5.30 39.75
N PRO A 309 -10.49 -5.94 40.53
CA PRO A 309 -11.82 -6.32 40.04
C PRO A 309 -12.70 -5.08 39.79
N LYS A 310 -13.64 -5.18 38.84
CA LYS A 310 -14.70 -4.17 38.63
C LYS A 310 -15.77 -4.26 39.73
N ASP A 311 -16.55 -3.19 39.91
CA ASP A 311 -17.66 -3.16 40.87
C ASP A 311 -18.84 -4.05 40.42
N GLU A 312 -19.01 -4.24 39.12
CA GLU A 312 -20.00 -5.15 38.55
C GLU A 312 -19.67 -6.62 38.89
N PRO A 313 -20.68 -7.49 39.08
CA PRO A 313 -20.43 -8.90 39.37
C PRO A 313 -19.77 -9.60 38.17
N PRO A 314 -18.66 -10.33 38.37
CA PRO A 314 -18.02 -11.10 37.31
C PRO A 314 -18.74 -12.42 37.04
N VAL A 315 -18.43 -13.04 35.90
CA VAL A 315 -18.52 -14.50 35.73
C VAL A 315 -17.12 -15.11 35.86
N LEU A 316 -17.01 -16.40 36.15
CA LEU A 316 -15.72 -17.08 36.07
C LEU A 316 -15.41 -17.43 34.61
N LEU A 317 -14.13 -17.46 34.23
CA LEU A 317 -13.72 -17.89 32.89
C LEU A 317 -14.26 -19.29 32.58
N ALA A 318 -14.24 -20.22 33.54
CA ALA A 318 -14.84 -21.55 33.41
C ALA A 318 -16.36 -21.55 33.07
N GLU A 319 -17.07 -20.45 33.35
CA GLU A 319 -18.49 -20.26 33.06
C GLU A 319 -18.73 -19.48 31.75
N LEU A 320 -17.67 -18.97 31.11
CA LEU A 320 -17.71 -18.19 29.87
C LEU A 320 -18.50 -18.88 28.74
N PRO A 321 -18.33 -20.19 28.46
CA PRO A 321 -19.12 -20.86 27.42
C PRO A 321 -20.63 -20.75 27.65
N GLN A 322 -21.06 -20.81 28.91
CA GLN A 322 -22.48 -20.73 29.28
C GLN A 322 -22.97 -19.29 29.27
N ALA A 323 -22.13 -18.33 29.65
CA ALA A 323 -22.43 -16.91 29.54
C ALA A 323 -22.68 -16.49 28.07
N LEU A 324 -21.79 -16.88 27.15
CA LEU A 324 -21.93 -16.62 25.72
C LEU A 324 -23.20 -17.25 25.13
N ARG A 325 -23.55 -18.49 25.53
CA ARG A 325 -24.81 -19.12 25.12
C ARG A 325 -26.05 -18.38 25.63
N ARG A 326 -26.02 -17.82 26.85
CA ARG A 326 -27.12 -16.99 27.39
C ARG A 326 -27.30 -15.69 26.61
N MET A 327 -26.24 -15.19 25.97
CA MET A 327 -26.28 -14.05 25.06
C MET A 327 -26.80 -14.43 23.65
N GLY A 328 -27.12 -15.70 23.41
CA GLY A 328 -27.58 -16.20 22.11
C GLY A 328 -26.44 -16.49 21.11
N LEU A 329 -25.19 -16.48 21.57
CA LEU A 329 -24.03 -16.72 20.70
C LEU A 329 -23.76 -18.22 20.53
N ARG A 330 -23.46 -18.62 19.30
CA ARG A 330 -23.12 -20.00 18.94
C ARG A 330 -21.65 -20.25 19.22
N LEU A 331 -21.34 -21.31 19.99
CA LEU A 331 -19.98 -21.81 20.15
C LEU A 331 -19.65 -22.75 19.00
N TRP A 332 -18.57 -22.45 18.29
CA TRP A 332 -18.10 -23.20 17.14
C TRP A 332 -17.00 -24.18 17.55
N SER A 333 -17.17 -25.45 17.19
CA SER A 333 -16.16 -26.51 17.40
C SER A 333 -15.56 -27.01 16.09
N ASP A 334 -16.18 -26.69 14.96
CA ASP A 334 -15.77 -27.09 13.63
C ASP A 334 -15.42 -25.83 12.81
N ALA A 335 -14.18 -25.77 12.32
CA ALA A 335 -13.68 -24.62 11.60
C ALA A 335 -14.30 -24.49 10.20
N ALA A 336 -14.59 -25.60 9.51
CA ALA A 336 -15.20 -25.56 8.19
C ALA A 336 -16.63 -25.02 8.28
N GLU A 337 -17.42 -25.55 9.22
CA GLU A 337 -18.79 -25.07 9.46
C GLU A 337 -18.81 -23.59 9.88
N TYR A 338 -17.82 -23.16 10.67
CA TYR A 338 -17.68 -21.76 11.03
C TYR A 338 -17.42 -20.88 9.81
N LEU A 339 -16.46 -21.24 8.96
CA LEU A 339 -16.13 -20.46 7.77
C LEU A 339 -17.33 -20.35 6.80
N ASP A 340 -18.03 -21.46 6.55
CA ASP A 340 -19.20 -21.51 5.66
C ASP A 340 -20.36 -20.65 6.16
N ALA A 341 -20.53 -20.53 7.47
CA ALA A 341 -21.65 -19.81 8.07
C ALA A 341 -21.35 -18.35 8.44
N SER A 342 -20.11 -17.88 8.29
CA SER A 342 -19.64 -16.61 8.87
C SER A 342 -19.37 -15.51 7.83
N TYR A 343 -20.28 -15.35 6.88
CA TYR A 343 -20.28 -14.20 5.97
C TYR A 343 -20.70 -12.93 6.71
N LEU A 344 -19.89 -11.88 6.56
CA LEU A 344 -20.14 -10.56 7.11
C LEU A 344 -20.51 -9.63 5.96
N SER A 345 -21.62 -8.91 6.11
CA SER A 345 -21.96 -7.80 5.22
C SER A 345 -21.19 -6.55 5.66
N TYR A 346 -20.78 -5.75 4.69
CA TYR A 346 -20.17 -4.46 4.92
C TYR A 346 -20.63 -3.44 3.87
N GLU A 347 -20.62 -2.17 4.26
CA GLU A 347 -20.95 -1.03 3.41
C GLU A 347 -19.80 -0.03 3.52
N LEU A 348 -19.47 0.62 2.41
CA LEU A 348 -18.43 1.64 2.33
C LEU A 348 -18.99 2.89 1.65
N GLU A 349 -18.37 4.03 1.92
CA GLU A 349 -18.60 5.24 1.12
C GLU A 349 -17.72 5.14 -0.13
N PRO A 350 -18.31 4.99 -1.33
CA PRO A 350 -17.56 4.75 -2.54
C PRO A 350 -16.87 6.02 -3.03
N VAL A 351 -15.68 5.87 -3.60
CA VAL A 351 -15.01 6.92 -4.35
C VAL A 351 -15.65 7.03 -5.73
N GLU A 352 -16.14 8.23 -6.07
CA GLU A 352 -16.81 8.52 -7.36
C GLU A 352 -15.84 8.74 -8.53
N ASP A 353 -14.53 8.73 -8.29
CA ASP A 353 -13.54 8.78 -9.37
C ASP A 353 -13.48 7.42 -10.09
N PRO A 354 -13.88 7.32 -11.38
CA PRO A 354 -13.84 6.07 -12.13
C PRO A 354 -12.41 5.56 -12.41
N SER A 355 -11.39 6.39 -12.15
CA SER A 355 -9.97 6.04 -12.27
C SER A 355 -9.31 5.65 -10.94
N ALA A 356 -10.05 5.70 -9.83
CA ALA A 356 -9.57 5.26 -8.53
C ALA A 356 -9.17 3.78 -8.53
N ASP A 357 -8.29 3.41 -7.58
CA ASP A 357 -7.88 2.01 -7.40
C ASP A 357 -9.11 1.09 -7.26
N TRP A 358 -8.97 -0.14 -7.76
CA TRP A 358 -10.06 -1.12 -7.70
C TRP A 358 -10.58 -1.28 -6.27
N ARG A 359 -11.88 -1.54 -6.16
CA ARG A 359 -12.65 -1.65 -4.91
C ARG A 359 -12.86 -0.35 -4.12
N LEU A 360 -12.23 0.76 -4.48
CA LEU A 360 -12.58 2.06 -3.86
C LEU A 360 -13.98 2.52 -4.28
N ASP A 361 -14.52 2.02 -5.40
CA ASP A 361 -15.90 2.26 -5.83
C ASP A 361 -16.94 1.40 -5.10
N VAL A 362 -16.55 0.52 -4.17
CA VAL A 362 -17.47 -0.44 -3.53
C VAL A 362 -18.49 0.29 -2.66
N VAL A 363 -19.78 -0.04 -2.86
CA VAL A 363 -20.89 0.45 -2.05
C VAL A 363 -21.22 -0.53 -0.93
N ALA A 364 -21.37 -1.81 -1.30
CA ALA A 364 -21.72 -2.87 -0.37
C ALA A 364 -21.14 -4.21 -0.83
N GLY A 365 -20.85 -5.09 0.13
CA GLY A 365 -20.36 -6.42 -0.15
C GLY A 365 -20.56 -7.39 0.99
N THR A 366 -20.18 -8.63 0.73
CA THR A 366 -20.11 -9.71 1.72
C THR A 366 -18.73 -10.33 1.69
N THR A 367 -18.22 -10.72 2.85
CA THR A 367 -16.94 -11.43 2.97
C THR A 367 -16.93 -12.38 4.14
N CYS A 368 -16.33 -13.56 3.97
CA CYS A 368 -15.99 -14.47 5.07
C CYS A 368 -14.53 -14.30 5.54
N LEU A 369 -13.77 -13.36 4.96
CA LEU A 369 -12.39 -13.04 5.35
C LEU A 369 -12.12 -11.52 5.31
N PRO A 370 -12.58 -10.77 6.32
CA PRO A 370 -12.41 -9.31 6.38
C PRO A 370 -10.95 -8.85 6.36
N ALA A 371 -10.00 -9.68 6.81
CA ALA A 371 -8.58 -9.33 6.86
C ALA A 371 -8.02 -8.95 5.47
N LEU A 372 -8.40 -9.67 4.41
CA LEU A 372 -7.98 -9.34 3.04
C LEU A 372 -8.53 -8.00 2.57
N ILE A 373 -9.80 -7.70 2.91
CA ILE A 373 -10.43 -6.42 2.54
C ILE A 373 -9.76 -5.27 3.28
N ASN A 374 -9.57 -5.42 4.59
CA ASN A 374 -8.96 -4.39 5.44
C ASN A 374 -7.50 -4.13 5.04
N ASP A 375 -6.73 -5.17 4.77
CA ASP A 375 -5.35 -5.04 4.30
C ASP A 375 -5.32 -4.31 2.96
N TYR A 376 -6.11 -4.76 1.99
CA TYR A 376 -6.18 -4.13 0.66
C TYR A 376 -6.55 -2.64 0.74
N LEU A 377 -7.64 -2.27 1.44
CA LEU A 377 -8.08 -0.88 1.56
C LEU A 377 -7.05 -0.01 2.29
N SER A 378 -6.30 -0.58 3.24
CA SER A 378 -5.24 0.11 3.98
C SER A 378 -3.88 0.10 3.27
N ALA A 379 -3.80 -0.37 2.02
CA ALA A 379 -2.55 -0.56 1.27
C ALA A 379 -1.50 -1.41 2.03
N ARG A 380 -1.97 -2.44 2.74
CA ARG A 380 -1.15 -3.47 3.42
C ARG A 380 -1.31 -4.80 2.71
N SER A 381 -0.34 -5.69 2.89
CA SER A 381 -0.31 -7.00 2.23
C SER A 381 -0.05 -8.19 3.16
N ALA A 382 -0.03 -7.99 4.48
CA ALA A 382 0.39 -9.03 5.43
C ALA A 382 -0.39 -10.36 5.26
N THR A 383 -1.73 -10.29 5.16
CA THR A 383 -2.55 -11.51 4.99
C THR A 383 -2.28 -12.20 3.66
N VAL A 384 -2.12 -11.46 2.57
CA VAL A 384 -1.85 -12.05 1.25
C VAL A 384 -0.40 -12.56 1.14
N ASP A 385 0.56 -11.95 1.83
CA ASP A 385 1.94 -12.46 1.94
C ASP A 385 1.98 -13.81 2.67
N ASP A 386 1.23 -13.95 3.76
CA ASP A 386 1.08 -15.20 4.52
C ASP A 386 0.45 -16.34 3.69
N TYR A 387 -0.40 -16.00 2.73
CA TYR A 387 -0.94 -16.94 1.74
C TYR A 387 0.08 -17.24 0.64
N HIS A 388 0.71 -16.20 0.09
CA HIS A 388 1.66 -16.31 -1.01
C HIS A 388 2.82 -17.25 -0.67
N ARG A 389 3.41 -17.12 0.53
CA ARG A 389 4.51 -18.00 1.00
C ARG A 389 4.17 -19.49 1.03
N ASN A 390 2.87 -19.82 1.17
CA ASN A 390 2.35 -21.19 1.18
C ASN A 390 1.94 -21.68 -0.22
N GLY A 391 2.08 -20.87 -1.27
CA GLY A 391 1.62 -21.20 -2.62
C GLY A 391 0.13 -20.98 -2.83
N ILE A 392 -0.47 -20.09 -2.05
CA ILE A 392 -1.89 -19.74 -2.10
C ILE A 392 -2.02 -18.37 -2.77
N ALA A 393 -2.89 -18.26 -3.77
CA ALA A 393 -3.22 -16.96 -4.37
C ALA A 393 -4.56 -16.46 -3.83
N ALA A 394 -4.60 -15.27 -3.25
CA ALA A 394 -5.85 -14.58 -2.95
C ALA A 394 -6.04 -13.42 -3.93
N GLY A 395 -7.22 -13.36 -4.54
CA GLY A 395 -7.57 -12.29 -5.45
C GLY A 395 -9.07 -12.24 -5.72
N PHE A 396 -9.44 -11.47 -6.74
CA PHE A 396 -10.83 -11.31 -7.13
C PHE A 396 -10.96 -11.16 -8.64
N PHE A 397 -12.09 -11.62 -9.18
CA PHE A 397 -12.55 -11.21 -10.50
C PHE A 397 -13.22 -9.85 -10.40
N LEU A 398 -12.98 -8.98 -11.38
CA LEU A 398 -13.71 -7.71 -11.52
C LEU A 398 -14.26 -7.54 -12.94
N TYR A 399 -15.43 -6.93 -13.02
CA TYR A 399 -16.17 -6.75 -14.25
C TYR A 399 -17.13 -5.55 -14.17
N PRO A 400 -17.46 -4.89 -15.29
CA PRO A 400 -18.31 -3.70 -15.30
C PRO A 400 -19.76 -4.06 -15.02
N ILE A 401 -20.46 -3.22 -14.24
CA ILE A 401 -21.88 -3.45 -13.91
C ILE A 401 -22.87 -2.64 -14.75
N GLN A 402 -22.40 -1.64 -15.49
CA GLN A 402 -23.25 -0.75 -16.30
C GLN A 402 -24.08 -1.52 -17.34
N GLY A 403 -23.57 -2.66 -17.83
CA GLY A 403 -24.26 -3.52 -18.80
C GLY A 403 -25.50 -4.25 -18.24
N PHE A 404 -25.68 -4.33 -16.92
CA PHE A 404 -26.82 -5.03 -16.29
C PHE A 404 -28.11 -4.19 -16.19
N GLY A 405 -28.14 -2.99 -16.77
CA GLY A 405 -29.21 -1.99 -16.61
C GLY A 405 -30.67 -2.44 -16.83
N GLY A 406 -31.61 -1.54 -16.49
CA GLY A 406 -33.05 -1.77 -16.52
C GLY A 406 -33.65 -2.09 -15.14
N GLU A 407 -34.92 -2.53 -15.10
CA GLU A 407 -35.52 -3.06 -13.87
C GLU A 407 -34.68 -4.25 -13.37
N ASN A 408 -34.38 -4.27 -12.07
CA ASN A 408 -33.59 -5.31 -11.37
C ASN A 408 -32.10 -5.43 -11.75
N ALA A 409 -31.43 -4.32 -12.09
CA ALA A 409 -30.00 -4.34 -12.43
C ALA A 409 -29.10 -4.95 -11.34
N THR A 410 -29.36 -4.67 -10.07
CA THR A 410 -28.62 -5.24 -8.94
C THR A 410 -28.81 -6.75 -8.83
N GLU A 411 -30.04 -7.26 -9.03
CA GLU A 411 -30.34 -8.69 -9.02
C GLU A 411 -29.57 -9.42 -10.13
N LYS A 412 -29.59 -8.88 -11.36
CA LYS A 412 -28.84 -9.45 -12.49
C LYS A 412 -27.33 -9.48 -12.26
N ALA A 413 -26.78 -8.46 -11.60
CA ALA A 413 -25.36 -8.41 -11.27
C ALA A 413 -24.97 -9.48 -10.23
N LEU A 414 -25.88 -9.78 -9.30
CA LEU A 414 -25.73 -10.89 -8.35
C LEU A 414 -25.89 -12.25 -9.05
N ASP A 415 -26.94 -12.42 -9.86
CA ASP A 415 -27.15 -13.66 -10.64
C ASP A 415 -25.95 -13.97 -11.55
N PHE A 416 -25.32 -12.95 -12.14
CA PHE A 416 -24.11 -13.10 -12.92
C PHE A 416 -22.92 -13.58 -12.08
N ARG A 417 -22.79 -13.05 -10.85
CA ARG A 417 -21.74 -13.46 -9.91
C ARG A 417 -21.91 -14.91 -9.51
N ASP A 418 -23.13 -15.30 -9.15
CA ASP A 418 -23.46 -16.67 -8.76
C ASP A 418 -23.20 -17.64 -9.93
N ALA A 419 -23.55 -17.24 -11.16
CA ALA A 419 -23.25 -18.02 -12.36
C ALA A 419 -21.75 -18.15 -12.66
N LEU A 420 -20.95 -17.13 -12.36
CA LEU A 420 -19.49 -17.19 -12.49
C LEU A 420 -18.89 -18.13 -11.43
N GLU A 421 -19.36 -18.05 -10.19
CA GLU A 421 -18.98 -18.97 -9.09
C GLU A 421 -19.29 -20.42 -9.47
N ASP A 422 -20.53 -20.71 -9.89
CA ASP A 422 -20.97 -22.03 -10.33
C ASP A 422 -20.11 -22.55 -11.49
N ALA A 423 -19.82 -21.71 -12.49
CA ALA A 423 -19.02 -22.11 -13.64
C ALA A 423 -17.58 -22.52 -13.25
N VAL A 424 -16.97 -21.79 -12.32
CA VAL A 424 -15.64 -22.15 -11.81
C VAL A 424 -15.69 -23.48 -11.06
N TYR A 425 -16.69 -23.69 -10.18
CA TYR A 425 -16.85 -24.95 -9.47
C TYR A 425 -17.10 -26.14 -10.41
N GLU A 426 -17.99 -25.99 -11.39
CA GLU A 426 -18.32 -27.05 -12.35
C GLU A 426 -17.12 -27.45 -13.22
N GLN A 427 -16.29 -26.48 -13.62
CA GLN A 427 -15.21 -26.72 -14.56
C GLN A 427 -13.88 -27.08 -13.89
N ALA A 428 -13.50 -26.38 -12.82
CA ALA A 428 -12.21 -26.57 -12.16
C ALA A 428 -12.30 -27.49 -10.93
N GLY A 429 -13.47 -27.56 -10.29
CA GLY A 429 -13.74 -28.37 -9.10
C GLY A 429 -13.65 -27.59 -7.78
N GLU A 430 -14.40 -28.03 -6.76
CA GLU A 430 -14.38 -27.43 -5.41
C GLU A 430 -13.00 -27.49 -4.74
N ASP A 431 -12.10 -28.37 -5.19
CA ASP A 431 -10.77 -28.53 -4.60
C ASP A 431 -9.74 -27.50 -5.11
N VAL A 432 -10.11 -26.62 -6.05
CA VAL A 432 -9.20 -25.60 -6.62
C VAL A 432 -9.42 -24.18 -6.09
N VAL A 433 -10.60 -23.89 -5.54
CA VAL A 433 -11.00 -22.54 -5.14
C VAL A 433 -11.88 -22.56 -3.90
N THR A 434 -11.78 -21.51 -3.09
CA THR A 434 -12.77 -21.18 -2.06
C THR A 434 -13.21 -19.74 -2.27
N PHE A 435 -14.48 -19.53 -2.61
CA PHE A 435 -15.03 -18.19 -2.73
C PHE A 435 -15.22 -17.57 -1.35
N LEU A 436 -14.92 -16.28 -1.25
CA LEU A 436 -14.94 -15.53 0.00
C LEU A 436 -16.15 -14.60 0.11
N GLY A 437 -16.88 -14.41 -0.98
CA GLY A 437 -17.96 -13.43 -1.11
C GLY A 437 -17.70 -12.53 -2.31
N GLY A 438 -18.29 -11.33 -2.29
CA GLY A 438 -18.11 -10.37 -3.36
C GLY A 438 -18.72 -9.02 -3.03
N ALA A 439 -18.50 -8.06 -3.91
CA ALA A 439 -18.90 -6.68 -3.69
C ALA A 439 -19.51 -6.05 -4.94
N THR A 440 -20.39 -5.08 -4.74
CA THR A 440 -20.96 -4.26 -5.80
C THR A 440 -20.53 -2.83 -5.57
N GLY A 441 -19.83 -2.26 -6.55
CA GLY A 441 -19.42 -0.87 -6.56
C GLY A 441 -20.27 0.00 -7.48
N LEU A 442 -19.85 1.25 -7.67
CA LEU A 442 -20.45 2.20 -8.60
C LEU A 442 -20.24 1.78 -10.05
N TYR A 443 -19.09 1.18 -10.35
CA TYR A 443 -18.67 0.86 -11.72
C TYR A 443 -18.45 -0.64 -11.92
N CYS A 444 -17.99 -1.34 -10.89
CA CYS A 444 -17.58 -2.73 -10.98
C CYS A 444 -18.32 -3.67 -10.02
N GLY A 445 -18.41 -4.94 -10.42
CA GLY A 445 -18.78 -6.06 -9.58
C GLY A 445 -17.54 -6.90 -9.29
N TYR A 446 -17.49 -7.47 -8.09
CA TYR A 446 -16.33 -8.18 -7.56
C TYR A 446 -16.72 -9.58 -7.06
N LEU A 447 -15.91 -10.58 -7.37
CA LEU A 447 -16.01 -11.95 -6.84
C LEU A 447 -14.67 -12.35 -6.22
N ASP A 448 -14.66 -12.49 -4.90
CA ASP A 448 -13.45 -12.64 -4.09
C ASP A 448 -13.17 -14.14 -3.84
N PHE A 449 -11.91 -14.57 -3.93
CA PHE A 449 -11.58 -15.99 -3.78
C PHE A 449 -10.16 -16.25 -3.25
N ILE A 450 -9.99 -17.44 -2.67
CA ILE A 450 -8.71 -18.11 -2.45
C ILE A 450 -8.54 -19.16 -3.54
N GLY A 451 -7.53 -18.99 -4.39
CA GLY A 451 -7.11 -19.95 -5.40
C GLY A 451 -6.06 -20.91 -4.82
N TRP A 452 -6.47 -22.15 -4.57
CA TRP A 452 -5.57 -23.25 -4.25
C TRP A 452 -4.78 -23.74 -5.47
N ASP A 453 -5.29 -23.41 -6.67
CA ASP A 453 -4.66 -23.56 -7.97
C ASP A 453 -5.10 -22.41 -8.90
N LEU A 454 -4.41 -21.26 -8.80
CA LEU A 454 -4.82 -20.03 -9.49
C LEU A 454 -5.00 -20.23 -11.00
N HIS A 455 -4.12 -20.99 -11.65
CA HIS A 455 -4.20 -21.19 -13.10
C HIS A 455 -5.52 -21.89 -13.50
N ALA A 456 -5.95 -22.90 -12.75
CA ALA A 456 -7.22 -23.57 -12.98
C ALA A 456 -8.42 -22.64 -12.77
N VAL A 457 -8.36 -21.79 -11.72
CA VAL A 457 -9.41 -20.80 -11.42
C VAL A 457 -9.53 -19.77 -12.55
N LEU A 458 -8.41 -19.19 -12.98
CA LEU A 458 -8.39 -18.20 -14.05
C LEU A 458 -8.85 -18.77 -15.38
N GLN A 459 -8.45 -20.00 -15.73
CA GLN A 459 -8.91 -20.65 -16.95
C GLN A 459 -10.43 -20.84 -16.94
N ALA A 460 -11.00 -21.37 -15.85
CA ALA A 460 -12.44 -21.58 -15.75
C ALA A 460 -13.24 -20.27 -15.74
N GLY A 461 -12.76 -19.27 -14.99
CA GLY A 461 -13.35 -17.94 -14.98
C GLY A 461 -13.31 -17.27 -16.37
N GLN A 462 -12.15 -17.33 -17.05
CA GLN A 462 -12.00 -16.80 -18.41
C GLN A 462 -12.96 -17.48 -19.39
N ASP A 463 -13.06 -18.81 -19.39
CA ASP A 463 -13.94 -19.56 -20.30
C ASP A 463 -15.41 -19.13 -20.15
N PHE A 464 -15.88 -18.89 -18.92
CA PHE A 464 -17.22 -18.34 -18.66
C PHE A 464 -17.35 -16.90 -19.15
N LEU A 465 -16.39 -16.03 -18.80
CA LEU A 465 -16.41 -14.61 -19.16
C LEU A 465 -16.36 -14.40 -20.69
N GLU A 466 -15.64 -15.27 -21.41
CA GLU A 466 -15.56 -15.32 -22.87
C GLU A 466 -16.89 -15.71 -23.55
N GLN A 467 -17.84 -16.26 -22.81
CA GLN A 467 -19.17 -16.62 -23.31
C GLN A 467 -20.28 -15.68 -22.79
N SER A 468 -19.99 -14.92 -21.73
CA SER A 468 -20.99 -14.12 -21.02
C SER A 468 -21.42 -12.82 -21.71
N GLY A 469 -20.66 -12.35 -22.70
CA GLY A 469 -20.93 -11.10 -23.42
C GLY A 469 -20.53 -9.82 -22.68
N ILE A 470 -19.90 -9.92 -21.51
CA ILE A 470 -19.42 -8.76 -20.73
C ILE A 470 -18.31 -7.97 -21.48
N PRO A 471 -18.29 -6.63 -21.50
CA PRO A 471 -17.37 -5.89 -22.36
C PRO A 471 -15.90 -6.11 -21.98
N TRP A 472 -15.58 -6.18 -20.70
CA TRP A 472 -14.25 -6.55 -20.22
C TRP A 472 -14.36 -7.26 -18.86
N ALA A 473 -13.32 -7.98 -18.48
CA ALA A 473 -13.16 -8.56 -17.16
C ALA A 473 -11.67 -8.78 -16.86
N GLN A 474 -11.30 -8.63 -15.59
CA GLN A 474 -9.93 -8.80 -15.13
C GLN A 474 -9.88 -9.69 -13.88
N PHE A 475 -8.71 -10.26 -13.63
CA PHE A 475 -8.30 -10.76 -12.33
C PHE A 475 -7.40 -9.73 -11.65
N HIS A 476 -7.55 -9.59 -10.34
CA HIS A 476 -6.64 -8.77 -9.54
C HIS A 476 -6.23 -9.53 -8.27
N SER A 477 -4.95 -9.43 -7.90
CA SER A 477 -4.45 -9.92 -6.62
C SER A 477 -5.00 -9.07 -5.48
N PHE A 478 -5.12 -9.61 -4.26
CA PHE A 478 -5.47 -8.81 -3.06
C PHE A 478 -4.28 -7.93 -2.59
N ARG A 479 -3.62 -7.25 -3.53
CA ARG A 479 -2.57 -6.25 -3.32
C ARG A 479 -2.99 -4.99 -4.04
N ARG A 480 -3.00 -3.85 -3.36
CA ARG A 480 -3.52 -2.59 -3.91
C ARG A 480 -2.54 -1.92 -4.88
N ASP A 481 -1.25 -2.16 -4.70
CA ASP A 481 -0.15 -1.50 -5.39
C ASP A 481 0.36 -2.24 -6.63
N VAL A 482 -0.39 -3.21 -7.15
CA VAL A 482 -0.03 -4.02 -8.33
C VAL A 482 -1.06 -3.88 -9.44
N GLY A 483 -0.69 -4.25 -10.67
CA GLY A 483 -1.61 -4.24 -11.81
C GLY A 483 -2.61 -5.40 -11.83
N GLY A 484 -3.61 -5.31 -12.69
CA GLY A 484 -4.58 -6.37 -12.99
C GLY A 484 -4.24 -7.19 -14.24
N VAL A 485 -4.75 -8.41 -14.31
CA VAL A 485 -4.62 -9.32 -15.44
C VAL A 485 -5.90 -9.33 -16.25
N THR A 486 -5.83 -8.87 -17.51
CA THR A 486 -6.99 -8.92 -18.41
C THR A 486 -7.35 -10.35 -18.78
N LEU A 487 -8.60 -10.74 -18.53
CA LEU A 487 -9.15 -12.05 -18.90
C LEU A 487 -9.99 -11.95 -20.18
N VAL A 488 -10.81 -10.89 -20.26
CA VAL A 488 -11.62 -10.58 -21.42
C VAL A 488 -11.51 -9.09 -21.70
N ASN A 489 -11.31 -8.74 -22.96
CA ASN A 489 -11.48 -7.38 -23.42
C ASN A 489 -12.10 -7.40 -24.84
N ARG A 490 -13.38 -7.03 -24.90
CA ARG A 490 -14.19 -6.91 -26.12
C ARG A 490 -14.44 -5.46 -26.49
N GLU A 491 -14.16 -4.55 -25.57
CA GLU A 491 -13.90 -3.16 -25.92
C GLU A 491 -12.60 -3.17 -26.73
N GLU A 492 -12.73 -3.31 -28.05
CA GLU A 492 -11.79 -2.59 -28.90
C GLU A 492 -11.92 -1.13 -28.42
N GLU A 493 -10.94 -0.62 -27.66
CA GLU A 493 -10.74 0.83 -27.52
C GLU A 493 -10.66 1.29 -28.98
N LYS A 494 -11.80 1.73 -29.55
CA LYS A 494 -11.87 2.10 -30.96
C LYS A 494 -10.83 3.19 -31.11
N GLU A 495 -9.76 2.87 -31.84
CA GLU A 495 -8.66 3.81 -32.04
C GLU A 495 -9.27 5.12 -32.53
N PRO A 496 -9.02 6.23 -31.83
CA PRO A 496 -9.67 7.47 -32.15
C PRO A 496 -9.19 7.91 -33.52
N GLU A 497 -10.03 8.64 -34.25
CA GLU A 497 -9.63 9.19 -35.54
C GLU A 497 -8.61 10.32 -35.29
N ILE A 498 -7.33 10.01 -35.41
CA ILE A 498 -6.25 10.99 -35.28
C ILE A 498 -6.10 11.81 -36.57
N CYS A 499 -5.76 13.09 -36.43
CA CYS A 499 -5.40 13.93 -37.56
C CYS A 499 -4.06 13.43 -38.16
N PRO A 500 -4.01 12.99 -39.43
CA PRO A 500 -2.79 12.43 -40.01
C PRO A 500 -1.62 13.41 -40.10
N GLU A 501 -1.93 14.73 -40.15
CA GLU A 501 -0.92 15.79 -40.26
C GLU A 501 -0.17 16.01 -38.94
N THR A 502 -0.88 15.91 -37.81
CA THR A 502 -0.32 16.15 -36.47
C THR A 502 0.00 14.85 -35.72
N GLY A 503 -0.56 13.72 -36.17
CA GLY A 503 -0.50 12.45 -35.45
C GLY A 503 -1.24 12.46 -34.11
N SER A 504 -2.17 13.39 -33.92
CA SER A 504 -2.85 13.68 -32.65
C SER A 504 -4.35 13.84 -32.85
N LEU A 505 -5.10 13.76 -31.75
CA LEU A 505 -6.48 14.22 -31.66
C LEU A 505 -6.63 15.71 -32.00
N LEU A 506 -5.59 16.52 -31.76
CA LEU A 506 -5.55 17.93 -32.14
C LEU A 506 -5.27 18.06 -33.64
N SER A 507 -6.14 18.76 -34.37
CA SER A 507 -5.89 19.13 -35.76
C SER A 507 -4.84 20.25 -35.86
N ALA A 508 -4.33 20.50 -37.08
CA ALA A 508 -3.43 21.64 -37.32
C ALA A 508 -4.05 22.99 -36.91
N GLU A 509 -5.35 23.20 -37.17
CA GLU A 509 -6.09 24.40 -36.76
C GLU A 509 -6.20 24.53 -35.23
N ASN A 510 -6.31 23.39 -34.53
CA ASN A 510 -6.29 23.38 -33.07
C ASN A 510 -4.93 23.79 -32.52
N ILE A 511 -3.84 23.29 -33.12
CA ILE A 511 -2.48 23.68 -32.73
C ILE A 511 -2.24 25.16 -33.04
N GLU A 512 -2.66 25.67 -34.21
CA GLU A 512 -2.57 27.11 -34.53
C GLU A 512 -3.36 27.97 -33.52
N THR A 513 -4.52 27.48 -33.05
CA THR A 513 -5.30 28.14 -31.99
C THR A 513 -4.52 28.16 -30.68
N LEU A 514 -3.91 27.05 -30.27
CA LEU A 514 -3.08 26.99 -29.06
C LEU A 514 -1.85 27.92 -29.17
N GLU A 515 -1.17 27.92 -30.32
CA GLU A 515 -0.05 28.81 -30.60
C GLU A 515 -0.44 30.29 -30.53
N SER A 516 -1.68 30.64 -30.92
CA SER A 516 -2.19 32.02 -30.84
C SER A 516 -2.29 32.55 -29.41
N PHE A 517 -2.35 31.69 -28.39
CA PHE A 517 -2.32 32.11 -26.99
C PHE A 517 -0.91 32.45 -26.50
N VAL A 518 0.12 32.11 -27.27
CA VAL A 518 1.53 32.41 -26.95
C VAL A 518 1.90 33.78 -27.52
N GLU A 519 1.35 34.87 -26.95
CA GLU A 519 1.74 36.25 -27.27
C GLU A 519 2.92 36.73 -26.39
N ASP A 520 3.74 37.65 -26.95
CA ASP A 520 5.01 38.15 -26.37
C ASP A 520 4.93 38.45 -24.85
N ASN A 521 5.82 37.80 -24.09
CA ASN A 521 6.09 37.92 -22.64
C ASN A 521 4.90 37.82 -21.63
N THR A 522 3.63 37.75 -22.05
CA THR A 522 2.47 37.71 -21.12
C THR A 522 1.46 36.60 -21.39
N GLY A 523 1.78 35.61 -22.24
CA GLY A 523 0.90 34.57 -22.80
C GLY A 523 -0.39 34.21 -22.04
N TYR A 524 -1.47 33.97 -22.79
CA TYR A 524 -2.80 33.67 -22.25
C TYR A 524 -2.96 32.19 -21.81
N TYR A 525 -2.08 31.70 -20.94
CA TYR A 525 -1.99 30.29 -20.57
C TYR A 525 -3.24 29.75 -19.87
N GLY A 526 -3.95 30.59 -19.10
CA GLY A 526 -5.26 30.21 -18.52
C GLY A 526 -6.33 29.96 -19.58
N LYS A 527 -6.36 30.77 -20.66
CA LYS A 527 -7.26 30.56 -21.81
C LYS A 527 -6.89 29.29 -22.58
N MET A 528 -5.59 29.05 -22.75
CA MET A 528 -5.08 27.81 -23.37
C MET A 528 -5.53 26.57 -22.60
N LEU A 529 -5.38 26.58 -21.26
CA LEU A 529 -5.79 25.46 -20.41
C LEU A 529 -7.31 25.23 -20.48
N HIS A 530 -8.10 26.29 -20.39
CA HIS A 530 -9.55 26.21 -20.51
C HIS A 530 -9.99 25.66 -21.87
N TRP A 531 -9.37 26.13 -22.96
CA TRP A 531 -9.67 25.64 -24.30
C TRP A 531 -9.36 24.14 -24.46
N LEU A 532 -8.23 23.67 -23.90
CA LEU A 532 -7.88 22.25 -23.92
C LEU A 532 -8.90 21.40 -23.15
N GLN A 533 -9.35 21.88 -21.98
CA GLN A 533 -10.37 21.19 -21.19
C GLN A 533 -11.69 21.09 -21.95
N GLU A 534 -12.17 22.19 -22.53
CA GLU A 534 -13.40 22.23 -23.34
C GLU A 534 -13.28 21.31 -24.57
N PHE A 535 -12.11 21.28 -25.23
CA PHE A 535 -11.84 20.39 -26.36
C PHE A 535 -11.98 18.91 -25.97
N VAL A 536 -11.41 18.53 -24.83
CA VAL A 536 -11.47 17.15 -24.32
C VAL A 536 -12.89 16.80 -23.90
N GLU A 537 -13.54 17.64 -23.08
CA GLU A 537 -14.92 17.45 -22.62
C GLU A 537 -15.87 17.26 -23.81
N THR A 538 -15.85 18.20 -24.77
CA THR A 538 -16.68 18.13 -25.97
C THR A 538 -16.38 16.87 -26.79
N GLY A 539 -15.11 16.48 -26.92
CA GLY A 539 -14.74 15.29 -27.68
C GLY A 539 -15.20 13.97 -27.04
N VAL A 540 -15.21 13.92 -25.72
CA VAL A 540 -15.75 12.80 -24.95
C VAL A 540 -17.27 12.74 -25.06
N GLU A 541 -17.96 13.88 -24.88
CA GLU A 541 -19.42 13.97 -25.00
C GLU A 541 -19.92 13.57 -26.40
N GLU A 542 -19.19 13.96 -27.44
CA GLU A 542 -19.51 13.62 -28.84
C GLU A 542 -19.08 12.19 -29.22
N GLY A 543 -18.36 11.48 -28.35
CA GLY A 543 -17.85 10.13 -28.61
C GLY A 543 -16.76 10.06 -29.69
N ARG A 544 -16.01 11.16 -29.91
CA ARG A 544 -14.86 11.21 -30.84
C ARG A 544 -13.67 10.41 -30.30
N PHE A 545 -13.49 10.44 -28.99
CA PHE A 545 -12.47 9.71 -28.23
C PHE A 545 -12.90 9.61 -26.76
N THR A 546 -12.24 8.77 -25.97
CA THR A 546 -12.43 8.73 -24.51
C THR A 546 -11.48 9.68 -23.78
N GLU A 547 -11.78 10.03 -22.54
CA GLU A 547 -10.87 10.87 -21.72
C GLU A 547 -9.49 10.23 -21.58
N LYS A 548 -9.45 8.91 -21.37
CA LYS A 548 -8.22 8.10 -21.34
C LYS A 548 -7.41 8.22 -22.63
N GLN A 549 -8.07 8.20 -23.80
CA GLN A 549 -7.41 8.41 -25.09
C GLN A 549 -6.85 9.84 -25.21
N ALA A 550 -7.59 10.85 -24.75
CA ALA A 550 -7.12 12.23 -24.73
C ALA A 550 -5.91 12.45 -23.79
N ARG A 551 -5.92 11.84 -22.60
CA ARG A 551 -4.80 11.89 -21.65
C ARG A 551 -3.54 11.19 -22.17
N ARG A 552 -3.71 10.14 -22.98
CA ARG A 552 -2.63 9.42 -23.67
C ARG A 552 -2.09 10.16 -24.91
N ASP A 553 -2.81 11.13 -25.44
CA ASP A 553 -2.39 11.89 -26.63
C ASP A 553 -1.19 12.77 -26.30
N LEU A 554 -0.09 12.56 -27.02
CA LEU A 554 1.18 13.24 -26.74
C LEU A 554 1.08 14.76 -26.93
N GLN A 555 0.39 15.24 -27.97
CA GLN A 555 0.31 16.69 -28.22
C GLN A 555 -0.58 17.37 -27.18
N ILE A 556 -1.70 16.77 -26.80
CA ILE A 556 -2.54 17.29 -25.71
C ILE A 556 -1.71 17.35 -24.42
N ALA A 557 -1.00 16.29 -24.06
CA ALA A 557 -0.17 16.28 -22.86
C ALA A 557 0.92 17.36 -22.89
N LEU A 558 1.57 17.56 -24.04
CA LEU A 558 2.56 18.61 -24.23
C LEU A 558 1.95 20.00 -24.03
N TRP A 559 0.85 20.33 -24.71
CA TRP A 559 0.20 21.64 -24.61
C TRP A 559 -0.43 21.89 -23.23
N TYR A 560 -1.02 20.85 -22.63
CA TYR A 560 -1.57 20.91 -21.28
C TYR A 560 -0.47 21.24 -20.26
N ALA A 561 0.64 20.50 -20.31
CA ALA A 561 1.78 20.76 -19.44
C ALA A 561 2.37 22.15 -19.68
N TYR A 562 2.46 22.59 -20.94
CA TYR A 562 2.94 23.93 -21.28
C TYR A 562 2.05 25.03 -20.68
N ALA A 563 0.73 24.90 -20.79
CA ALA A 563 -0.20 25.84 -20.16
C ALA A 563 -0.02 25.86 -18.64
N CYS A 564 -0.01 24.68 -18.01
CA CYS A 564 0.11 24.54 -16.56
C CYS A 564 1.43 25.09 -16.00
N THR A 565 2.57 24.75 -16.59
CA THR A 565 3.87 25.18 -16.05
C THR A 565 4.10 26.69 -16.20
N ASN A 566 3.40 27.36 -17.12
CA ASN A 566 3.49 28.81 -17.30
C ASN A 566 2.45 29.60 -16.47
N LEU A 567 1.54 28.93 -15.75
CA LEU A 567 0.70 29.56 -14.72
C LEU A 567 1.45 29.78 -13.41
N ASP A 568 2.60 29.11 -13.23
CA ASP A 568 3.53 29.27 -12.11
C ASP A 568 2.90 29.13 -10.72
N GLU A 569 1.98 28.17 -10.57
CA GLU A 569 1.44 27.76 -9.26
C GLU A 569 1.56 26.25 -9.08
N TYR A 570 1.88 25.83 -7.85
CA TYR A 570 2.05 24.41 -7.47
C TYR A 570 0.93 23.50 -7.97
N LEU A 571 -0.34 23.91 -7.83
CA LEU A 571 -1.47 23.05 -8.19
C LEU A 571 -1.48 22.72 -9.70
N TYR A 572 -1.03 23.64 -10.54
CA TYR A 572 -0.91 23.40 -11.98
C TYR A 572 0.28 22.50 -12.30
N TYR A 573 1.42 22.63 -11.59
CA TYR A 573 2.51 21.65 -11.71
C TYR A 573 2.05 20.25 -11.32
N TYR A 574 1.29 20.12 -10.23
CA TYR A 574 0.70 18.84 -9.80
C TYR A 574 -0.24 18.26 -10.87
N ARG A 575 -1.18 19.07 -11.37
CA ARG A 575 -2.11 18.65 -12.44
C ARG A 575 -1.38 18.20 -13.70
N ALA A 576 -0.33 18.92 -14.10
CA ALA A 576 0.48 18.53 -15.26
C ALA A 576 1.23 17.22 -15.01
N ALA A 577 1.80 17.01 -13.80
CA ALA A 577 2.45 15.74 -13.46
C ALA A 577 1.47 14.56 -13.55
N GLN A 578 0.24 14.73 -13.07
CA GLN A 578 -0.80 13.71 -13.17
C GLN A 578 -1.21 13.44 -14.62
N TRP A 579 -1.42 14.50 -15.42
CA TRP A 579 -1.83 14.37 -16.81
C TRP A 579 -0.76 13.73 -17.68
N MET A 580 0.48 14.19 -17.56
CA MET A 580 1.57 13.77 -18.44
C MET A 580 1.87 12.28 -18.31
N LYS A 581 1.79 11.70 -17.11
CA LYS A 581 2.12 10.29 -16.85
C LYS A 581 1.38 9.32 -17.77
N ASP A 582 0.12 9.60 -18.11
CA ASP A 582 -0.70 8.75 -18.99
C ASP A 582 -0.17 8.67 -20.43
N SER A 583 0.57 9.67 -20.86
CA SER A 583 1.16 9.76 -22.21
C SER A 583 2.60 9.24 -22.29
N GLU A 584 3.20 8.77 -21.18
CA GLU A 584 4.62 8.34 -21.11
C GLU A 584 4.98 7.30 -22.18
N ARG A 585 4.10 6.32 -22.40
CA ARG A 585 4.30 5.26 -23.41
C ARG A 585 4.48 5.80 -24.84
N ASN A 586 4.00 7.01 -25.09
CA ASN A 586 4.07 7.70 -26.38
C ASN A 586 5.19 8.75 -26.44
N ALA A 587 5.95 8.94 -25.36
CA ALA A 587 6.95 10.00 -25.24
C ALA A 587 8.36 9.63 -25.73
N ALA A 588 8.59 8.38 -26.13
CA ALA A 588 9.90 7.92 -26.63
C ALA A 588 10.41 8.83 -27.76
N GLY A 589 11.66 9.28 -27.65
CA GLY A 589 12.26 10.26 -28.57
C GLY A 589 11.73 11.70 -28.50
N CYS A 590 10.94 12.07 -27.47
CA CYS A 590 10.42 13.43 -27.28
C CYS A 590 11.02 14.11 -26.04
N GLY A 591 12.16 14.77 -26.19
CA GLY A 591 12.86 15.52 -25.14
C GLY A 591 12.01 16.62 -24.51
N THR A 592 11.09 17.23 -25.28
CA THR A 592 10.12 18.22 -24.75
C THR A 592 9.23 17.61 -23.68
N TRP A 593 8.75 16.38 -23.88
CA TRP A 593 7.92 15.68 -22.91
C TRP A 593 8.71 15.38 -21.63
N TYR A 594 9.89 14.78 -21.76
CA TYR A 594 10.75 14.47 -20.61
C TYR A 594 11.13 15.72 -19.80
N TYR A 595 11.40 16.83 -20.49
CA TYR A 595 11.70 18.11 -19.88
C TYR A 595 10.51 18.65 -19.09
N ARG A 596 9.34 18.75 -19.73
CA ARG A 596 8.14 19.28 -19.05
C ARG A 596 7.75 18.39 -17.87
N TYR A 597 7.83 17.06 -18.03
CA TYR A 597 7.48 16.14 -16.96
C TYR A 597 8.45 16.25 -15.78
N SER A 598 9.76 16.23 -16.02
CA SER A 598 10.76 16.42 -14.96
C SER A 598 10.64 17.79 -14.25
N VAL A 599 10.27 18.86 -14.96
CA VAL A 599 9.95 20.15 -14.33
C VAL A 599 8.73 20.02 -13.41
N THR A 600 7.65 19.40 -13.86
CA THR A 600 6.44 19.23 -13.02
C THR A 600 6.72 18.41 -11.77
N LEU A 601 7.49 17.32 -11.88
CA LEU A 601 7.93 16.49 -10.77
C LEU A 601 8.77 17.28 -9.75
N MET A 602 9.70 18.11 -10.25
CA MET A 602 10.57 18.94 -9.41
C MET A 602 9.75 19.92 -8.55
N TYR A 603 8.77 20.61 -9.14
CA TYR A 603 7.88 21.52 -8.41
C TYR A 603 6.90 20.80 -7.46
N CYS A 604 6.78 19.48 -7.56
CA CYS A 604 6.04 18.64 -6.62
C CYS A 604 6.93 17.99 -5.54
N ASN A 605 8.20 18.39 -5.40
CA ASN A 605 9.17 17.78 -4.47
C ASN A 605 9.42 16.28 -4.74
N ARG A 606 9.36 15.85 -6.02
CA ARG A 606 9.73 14.50 -6.48
C ARG A 606 11.07 14.55 -7.22
N LEU A 607 12.11 14.97 -6.51
CA LEU A 607 13.37 15.42 -7.11
C LEU A 607 14.19 14.27 -7.74
N GLU A 608 14.19 13.10 -7.11
CA GLU A 608 14.88 11.91 -7.61
C GLU A 608 14.26 11.43 -8.93
N GLU A 609 12.93 11.32 -8.96
CA GLU A 609 12.19 10.99 -10.18
C GLU A 609 12.39 12.06 -11.26
N ALA A 610 12.38 13.34 -10.87
CA ALA A 610 12.66 14.43 -11.81
C ALA A 610 14.05 14.28 -12.45
N LEU A 611 15.07 13.88 -11.69
CA LEU A 611 16.43 13.66 -12.23
C LEU A 611 16.44 12.50 -13.20
N GLU A 612 15.82 11.38 -12.84
CA GLU A 612 15.75 10.20 -13.71
C GLU A 612 15.12 10.53 -15.07
N TYR A 613 13.96 11.19 -15.06
CA TYR A 613 13.28 11.60 -16.29
C TYR A 613 14.05 12.66 -17.07
N ALA A 614 14.73 13.59 -16.39
CA ALA A 614 15.58 14.58 -17.06
C ALA A 614 16.76 13.92 -17.79
N GLU A 615 17.45 12.97 -17.14
CA GLU A 615 18.56 12.24 -17.74
C GLU A 615 18.11 11.32 -18.86
N ARG A 616 16.94 10.66 -18.71
CA ARG A 616 16.33 9.87 -19.77
C ARG A 616 16.01 10.75 -20.98
N GLY A 617 15.39 11.91 -20.77
CA GLY A 617 15.12 12.87 -21.85
C GLY A 617 16.38 13.29 -22.61
N ALA A 618 17.49 13.51 -21.88
CA ALA A 618 18.77 13.88 -22.47
C ALA A 618 19.41 12.74 -23.29
N ARG A 619 19.05 11.48 -23.01
CA ARG A 619 19.41 10.31 -23.83
C ARG A 619 18.50 10.14 -25.04
N GLU A 620 17.19 10.35 -24.86
CA GLU A 620 16.15 10.17 -25.88
C GLU A 620 16.23 11.22 -26.99
N GLU A 621 16.44 12.50 -26.63
CA GLU A 621 16.60 13.59 -27.59
C GLU A 621 17.75 14.53 -27.14
N PRO A 622 19.02 14.16 -27.39
CA PRO A 622 20.18 14.95 -26.95
C PRO A 622 20.28 16.35 -27.57
N ASP A 623 19.60 16.58 -28.69
CA ASP A 623 19.61 17.84 -29.42
C ASP A 623 18.52 18.82 -28.95
N TYR A 624 17.63 18.41 -28.03
CA TYR A 624 16.68 19.31 -27.39
C TYR A 624 17.37 20.08 -26.25
N PRO A 625 17.56 21.41 -26.34
CA PRO A 625 18.46 22.13 -25.43
C PRO A 625 17.94 22.17 -23.99
N TRP A 626 16.64 22.39 -23.78
CA TRP A 626 16.09 22.70 -22.45
C TRP A 626 16.17 21.53 -21.46
N ILE A 627 16.24 20.28 -21.95
CA ILE A 627 16.47 19.12 -21.07
C ILE A 627 17.82 19.22 -20.35
N TRP A 628 18.85 19.78 -21.01
CA TRP A 628 20.17 19.96 -20.42
C TRP A 628 20.19 21.02 -19.33
N LEU A 629 19.29 22.03 -19.43
CA LEU A 629 19.11 23.00 -18.35
C LEU A 629 18.57 22.30 -17.10
N GLN A 630 17.58 21.42 -17.27
CA GLN A 630 16.98 20.65 -16.18
C GLN A 630 17.95 19.64 -15.56
N VAL A 631 18.69 18.90 -16.39
CA VAL A 631 19.78 18.00 -15.94
C VAL A 631 20.83 18.79 -15.16
N GLY A 632 21.20 19.99 -15.63
CA GLY A 632 22.16 20.87 -14.96
C GLY A 632 21.70 21.24 -13.54
N LYS A 633 20.46 21.74 -13.40
CA LYS A 633 19.87 22.12 -12.11
C LYS A 633 19.82 20.94 -11.13
N LEU A 634 19.31 19.79 -11.57
CA LEU A 634 19.12 18.62 -10.71
C LEU A 634 20.45 17.95 -10.33
N ARG A 635 21.40 17.79 -11.26
CA ARG A 635 22.73 17.26 -10.92
C ARG A 635 23.46 18.13 -9.91
N ALA A 636 23.39 19.45 -10.06
CA ALA A 636 23.99 20.37 -9.09
C ALA A 636 23.37 20.21 -7.70
N HIS A 637 22.04 20.09 -7.63
CA HIS A 637 21.31 19.84 -6.38
C HIS A 637 21.75 18.53 -5.70
N PHE A 638 21.87 17.44 -6.47
CA PHE A 638 22.30 16.12 -5.97
C PHE A 638 23.82 15.98 -5.77
N GLY A 639 24.58 17.08 -5.81
CA GLY A 639 26.00 17.09 -5.48
C GLY A 639 26.96 16.70 -6.60
N ASP A 640 26.52 16.74 -7.87
CA ASP A 640 27.36 16.58 -9.06
C ASP A 640 27.50 17.90 -9.86
N PRO A 641 28.28 18.88 -9.36
CA PRO A 641 28.52 20.12 -10.07
C PRO A 641 29.34 19.92 -11.37
N ALA A 642 30.13 18.85 -11.46
CA ALA A 642 30.93 18.56 -12.64
C ALA A 642 30.04 18.10 -13.81
N GLY A 643 29.13 17.16 -13.56
CA GLY A 643 28.14 16.73 -14.54
C GLY A 643 27.10 17.82 -14.86
N ALA A 644 26.78 18.69 -13.90
CA ALA A 644 25.94 19.86 -14.14
C ALA A 644 26.59 20.85 -15.14
N LEU A 645 27.88 21.19 -14.97
CA LEU A 645 28.61 22.05 -15.91
C LEU A 645 28.78 21.40 -17.29
N GLN A 646 28.85 20.07 -17.37
CA GLN A 646 28.83 19.37 -18.67
C GLN A 646 27.47 19.52 -19.37
N ALA A 647 26.37 19.42 -18.63
CA ALA A 647 25.03 19.66 -19.18
C ALA A 647 24.89 21.10 -19.67
N VAL A 648 25.33 22.09 -18.89
CA VAL A 648 25.36 23.50 -19.31
C VAL A 648 26.17 23.71 -20.59
N LYS A 649 27.36 23.10 -20.67
CA LYS A 649 28.20 23.15 -21.88
C LYS A 649 27.50 22.55 -23.10
N GLN A 650 26.78 21.45 -22.92
CA GLN A 650 26.00 20.83 -23.99
C GLN A 650 24.85 21.74 -24.44
N GLY A 651 24.12 22.34 -23.50
CA GLY A 651 23.08 23.33 -23.77
C GLY A 651 23.60 24.56 -24.54
N LEU A 652 24.72 25.15 -24.11
CA LEU A 652 25.37 26.28 -24.79
C LEU A 652 25.93 25.92 -26.17
N ALA A 653 26.25 24.65 -26.42
CA ALA A 653 26.65 24.20 -27.75
C ALA A 653 25.45 24.18 -28.72
N LEU A 654 24.25 23.88 -28.21
CA LEU A 654 22.99 23.89 -28.97
C LEU A 654 22.43 25.31 -29.14
N VAL A 655 22.49 26.14 -28.09
CA VAL A 655 22.01 27.54 -28.08
C VAL A 655 23.11 28.48 -27.58
N PRO A 656 24.03 28.93 -28.47
CA PRO A 656 25.16 29.76 -28.06
C PRO A 656 24.75 31.13 -27.51
N GLY A 657 25.22 31.44 -26.31
CA GLY A 657 25.00 32.75 -25.67
C GLY A 657 23.64 32.91 -24.99
N ASP A 658 22.92 31.81 -24.80
CA ASP A 658 21.65 31.79 -24.07
C ASP A 658 21.81 32.29 -22.62
N TYR A 659 20.88 33.14 -22.17
CA TYR A 659 20.94 33.77 -20.85
C TYR A 659 20.79 32.75 -19.72
N GLU A 660 19.82 31.84 -19.80
CA GLU A 660 19.51 30.87 -18.75
C GLU A 660 20.70 29.93 -18.49
N PHE A 661 21.34 29.45 -19.55
CA PHE A 661 22.53 28.62 -19.41
C PHE A 661 23.73 29.36 -18.81
N LEU A 662 23.95 30.62 -19.20
CA LEU A 662 25.04 31.45 -18.66
C LEU A 662 24.81 31.80 -17.19
N THR A 663 23.56 32.04 -16.79
CA THR A 663 23.17 32.25 -15.40
C THR A 663 23.39 30.97 -14.60
N LEU A 664 22.87 29.83 -15.07
CA LEU A 664 23.04 28.53 -14.41
C LEU A 664 24.53 28.15 -14.23
N GLU A 665 25.39 28.43 -15.22
CA GLU A 665 26.84 28.23 -15.09
C GLU A 665 27.43 29.00 -13.88
N GLN A 666 27.04 30.27 -13.73
CA GLN A 666 27.51 31.13 -12.65
C GLN A 666 26.99 30.65 -11.29
N GLU A 667 25.72 30.23 -11.22
CA GLU A 667 25.08 29.73 -10.02
C GLU A 667 25.69 28.41 -9.53
N ILE A 668 25.98 27.48 -10.45
CA ILE A 668 26.68 26.24 -10.12
C ILE A 668 28.08 26.56 -9.55
N HIS A 669 28.79 27.52 -10.14
CA HIS A 669 30.07 27.97 -9.60
C HIS A 669 29.96 28.65 -8.23
N ALA A 670 28.85 29.35 -7.97
CA ALA A 670 28.57 29.99 -6.69
C ALA A 670 28.07 29.00 -5.62
N GLY A 671 27.73 27.76 -5.99
CA GLY A 671 27.14 26.77 -5.09
C GLY A 671 25.70 27.14 -4.69
N ALA A 672 24.95 27.72 -5.62
CA ALA A 672 23.54 28.07 -5.40
C ALA A 672 22.70 26.84 -5.06
N THR A 673 21.65 27.01 -4.27
CA THR A 673 20.64 25.96 -4.03
C THR A 673 19.75 25.79 -5.25
N LEU A 674 19.02 24.67 -5.33
CA LEU A 674 18.07 24.43 -6.42
C LEU A 674 17.03 25.55 -6.51
N GLU A 675 16.49 26.00 -5.37
CA GLU A 675 15.52 27.10 -5.33
C GLU A 675 16.10 28.43 -5.80
N GLN A 676 17.39 28.69 -5.56
CA GLN A 676 18.08 29.86 -6.11
C GLN A 676 18.17 29.77 -7.64
N MET A 677 18.55 28.60 -8.17
CA MET A 677 18.62 28.33 -9.62
C MET A 677 17.27 28.41 -10.35
N LEU A 678 16.16 28.41 -9.62
CA LEU A 678 14.81 28.57 -10.17
C LEU A 678 14.29 30.01 -10.07
N CYS A 679 14.92 30.85 -9.25
CA CYS A 679 14.48 32.21 -8.99
C CYS A 679 14.98 33.20 -10.06
N HIS A 680 14.71 32.87 -11.33
CA HIS A 680 15.10 33.66 -12.50
C HIS A 680 14.01 33.71 -13.56
N TRP A 681 14.01 34.78 -14.37
CA TRP A 681 13.22 34.86 -15.58
C TRP A 681 14.06 34.64 -16.84
N ILE A 682 13.49 33.93 -17.81
CA ILE A 682 14.11 33.69 -19.12
C ILE A 682 14.41 35.02 -19.85
N ASN A 683 13.56 36.04 -19.63
CA ASN A 683 13.80 37.39 -20.15
C ASN A 683 14.75 38.16 -19.22
N PRO A 684 15.92 38.63 -19.70
CA PRO A 684 16.90 39.31 -18.85
C PRO A 684 16.42 40.62 -18.21
N GLU A 685 15.53 41.36 -18.86
CA GLU A 685 14.98 42.60 -18.31
C GLU A 685 13.99 42.30 -17.17
N ALA A 686 13.14 41.30 -17.35
CA ALA A 686 12.25 40.81 -16.29
C ALA A 686 13.05 40.23 -15.12
N ASP A 687 14.10 39.45 -15.40
CA ASP A 687 14.98 38.90 -14.36
C ASP A 687 15.67 40.00 -13.56
N SER A 688 16.17 41.05 -14.23
CA SER A 688 16.73 42.21 -13.55
C SER A 688 15.71 42.87 -12.60
N LEU A 689 14.43 42.98 -12.99
CA LEU A 689 13.38 43.50 -12.12
C LEU A 689 13.12 42.59 -10.92
N LEU A 690 13.13 41.26 -11.11
CA LEU A 690 13.00 40.27 -10.04
C LEU A 690 14.14 40.38 -9.03
N GLN A 691 15.39 40.42 -9.52
CA GLN A 691 16.58 40.53 -8.67
C GLN A 691 16.68 41.88 -7.94
N GLU A 692 16.12 42.95 -8.50
CA GLU A 692 16.02 44.27 -7.86
C GLU A 692 14.84 44.39 -6.86
N GLY A 693 13.97 43.37 -6.78
CA GLY A 693 12.77 43.37 -5.94
C GLY A 693 11.66 44.29 -6.45
N ASN A 694 11.67 44.61 -7.74
CA ASN A 694 10.71 45.49 -8.42
C ASN A 694 9.72 44.72 -9.31
N ASP A 695 9.73 43.39 -9.23
CA ASP A 695 8.83 42.53 -9.97
C ASP A 695 7.51 42.32 -9.23
N ALA A 696 6.41 42.52 -9.97
CA ALA A 696 5.06 42.36 -9.47
C ALA A 696 4.65 40.90 -9.27
N ASP A 697 5.28 39.96 -9.99
CA ASP A 697 4.99 38.51 -9.95
C ASP A 697 6.00 37.74 -9.06
N ALA A 698 6.84 38.47 -8.30
CA ALA A 698 7.89 37.86 -7.47
C ALA A 698 7.33 36.99 -6.33
N GLU A 699 6.16 37.33 -5.78
CA GLU A 699 5.53 36.59 -4.68
C GLU A 699 5.00 35.23 -5.19
N GLU A 700 4.28 35.22 -6.31
CA GLU A 700 3.74 34.02 -6.94
C GLU A 700 4.86 33.03 -7.32
N LYS A 701 5.92 33.53 -7.98
CA LYS A 701 7.08 32.72 -8.34
C LYS A 701 7.75 32.08 -7.10
N GLN A 702 7.92 32.86 -6.03
CA GLN A 702 8.49 32.35 -4.78
C GLN A 702 7.61 31.31 -4.11
N ASN A 703 6.29 31.46 -4.19
CA ASN A 703 5.34 30.50 -3.64
C ASN A 703 5.42 29.14 -4.35
N ALA A 704 5.51 29.13 -5.69
CA ALA A 704 5.72 27.90 -6.45
C ALA A 704 7.08 27.24 -6.14
N ILE A 705 8.16 28.03 -6.12
CA ILE A 705 9.52 27.55 -5.78
C ILE A 705 9.57 26.97 -4.35
N ALA A 706 8.81 27.53 -3.41
CA ALA A 706 8.73 27.03 -2.05
C ALA A 706 8.23 25.57 -1.98
N CYS A 707 7.58 25.05 -3.03
CA CYS A 707 7.11 23.67 -3.10
C CYS A 707 8.17 22.67 -3.62
N VAL A 708 9.39 23.12 -3.95
CA VAL A 708 10.43 22.29 -4.58
C VAL A 708 11.24 21.46 -3.57
N THR A 709 11.67 22.05 -2.45
CA THR A 709 12.50 21.35 -1.44
C THR A 709 11.91 21.43 -0.04
N VAL A 710 12.11 20.43 0.82
CA VAL A 710 11.60 20.46 2.20
C VAL A 710 12.54 21.23 3.13
N ASN A 711 11.97 22.09 3.98
CA ASN A 711 12.65 22.59 5.17
C ASN A 711 12.34 21.67 6.37
N GLU A 712 13.26 20.75 6.65
CA GLU A 712 13.11 19.73 7.71
C GLU A 712 12.72 20.30 9.07
N ALA A 713 13.32 21.43 9.47
CA ALA A 713 13.04 22.05 10.76
C ALA A 713 11.62 22.63 10.83
N GLY A 714 11.16 23.24 9.73
CA GLY A 714 9.82 23.81 9.62
C GLY A 714 8.74 22.74 9.51
N LEU A 715 8.96 21.68 8.73
CA LEU A 715 8.06 20.53 8.64
C LEU A 715 7.91 19.86 10.01
N ALA A 716 9.03 19.59 10.70
CA ALA A 716 8.99 19.03 12.04
C ALA A 716 8.29 19.95 13.05
N ALA A 717 8.34 21.28 12.86
CA ALA A 717 7.59 22.23 13.69
C ALA A 717 6.08 22.13 13.45
N PHE A 718 5.64 22.00 12.19
CA PHE A 718 4.24 21.76 11.85
C PHE A 718 3.72 20.46 12.48
N TYR A 719 4.45 19.34 12.35
CA TYR A 719 4.08 18.06 12.96
C TYR A 719 3.94 18.15 14.48
N ARG A 720 4.88 18.80 15.17
CA ARG A 720 4.79 19.03 16.63
C ARG A 720 3.63 19.93 17.03
N MET A 721 3.17 20.79 16.13
CA MET A 721 2.15 21.78 16.43
C MET A 721 0.75 21.20 16.19
N PHE A 722 0.53 20.52 15.08
CA PHE A 722 -0.80 20.04 14.66
C PHE A 722 -1.04 18.55 14.90
N HIS A 723 0.01 17.74 15.06
CA HIS A 723 -0.10 16.28 15.16
C HIS A 723 -1.03 15.64 14.11
N PRO A 724 -0.90 16.02 12.82
CA PRO A 724 -1.85 15.61 11.79
C PRO A 724 -1.92 14.08 11.63
N GLU A 725 -0.85 13.36 11.98
CA GLU A 725 -0.78 11.89 11.97
C GLU A 725 -1.86 11.22 12.83
N GLN A 726 -2.39 11.91 13.83
CA GLN A 726 -3.44 11.38 14.71
C GLN A 726 -4.84 11.43 14.08
N TYR A 727 -4.99 12.14 12.95
CA TYR A 727 -6.30 12.48 12.40
C TYR A 727 -6.52 11.99 10.96
N GLY A 728 -5.63 11.16 10.39
CA GLY A 728 -5.77 10.70 9.01
C GLY A 728 -5.21 11.70 7.99
N TYR A 729 -3.95 12.10 8.18
CA TYR A 729 -3.24 13.05 7.32
C TYR A 729 -3.03 12.53 5.90
N THR A 730 -3.53 13.27 4.91
CA THR A 730 -3.17 13.11 3.50
C THR A 730 -2.07 14.11 3.18
N ARG A 731 -0.94 13.60 2.67
CA ARG A 731 0.23 14.41 2.29
C ARG A 731 0.32 14.51 0.77
N ASN A 732 0.61 15.71 0.27
CA ASN A 732 1.07 15.95 -1.10
C ASN A 732 0.10 15.48 -2.21
N ASP A 733 -1.21 15.42 -1.96
CA ASP A 733 -2.19 14.87 -2.92
C ASP A 733 -3.52 15.64 -3.00
N PRO A 734 -3.60 16.68 -3.85
CA PRO A 734 -2.49 17.60 -4.11
C PRO A 734 -2.09 18.38 -2.84
N ASP A 735 -3.00 18.45 -1.86
CA ASP A 735 -2.88 19.27 -0.67
C ASP A 735 -2.35 18.46 0.52
N CYS A 736 -1.82 19.18 1.51
CA CYS A 736 -1.60 18.65 2.85
C CYS A 736 -2.88 18.85 3.68
N GLN A 737 -3.66 17.79 3.89
CA GLN A 737 -4.98 17.88 4.52
C GLN A 737 -5.20 16.87 5.66
N PHE A 738 -5.92 17.29 6.69
CA PHE A 738 -6.32 16.45 7.81
C PHE A 738 -7.59 16.99 8.49
N PRO A 739 -8.48 16.11 8.97
CA PRO A 739 -9.46 16.44 9.98
C PRO A 739 -8.77 17.04 11.21
N TYR A 740 -9.30 18.13 11.75
CA TYR A 740 -8.77 18.78 12.93
C TYR A 740 -9.87 19.05 13.96
N PRO A 741 -9.68 18.65 15.23
CA PRO A 741 -10.68 18.86 16.26
C PRO A 741 -10.77 20.33 16.68
N VAL A 742 -11.94 20.93 16.48
CA VAL A 742 -12.29 22.27 16.98
C VAL A 742 -13.48 22.14 17.94
N GLY A 743 -13.21 22.09 19.24
CA GLY A 743 -14.22 21.76 20.25
C GLY A 743 -14.71 20.32 20.12
N GLU A 744 -16.02 20.11 19.97
CA GLU A 744 -16.62 18.78 19.75
C GLU A 744 -16.78 18.42 18.26
N ARG A 745 -16.30 19.27 17.34
CA ARG A 745 -16.45 19.11 15.88
C ARG A 745 -15.11 18.74 15.24
N GLN A 746 -15.20 18.01 14.14
CA GLN A 746 -14.08 17.80 13.21
C GLN A 746 -14.22 18.80 12.05
N VAL A 747 -13.17 19.57 11.79
CA VAL A 747 -13.08 20.53 10.69
C VAL A 747 -11.94 20.10 9.78
N VAL A 748 -12.16 20.01 8.46
CA VAL A 748 -11.08 19.67 7.53
C VAL A 748 -10.15 20.87 7.37
N VAL A 749 -8.88 20.73 7.72
CA VAL A 749 -7.84 21.73 7.45
C VAL A 749 -7.03 21.27 6.24
N SER A 750 -7.07 22.04 5.16
CA SER A 750 -6.30 21.79 3.94
C SER A 750 -5.34 22.94 3.68
N PHE A 751 -4.05 22.64 3.62
CA PHE A 751 -3.02 23.53 3.10
C PHE A 751 -2.87 23.25 1.61
N ARG A 752 -3.17 24.24 0.76
CA ARG A 752 -3.14 24.14 -0.71
C ARG A 752 -1.71 24.17 -1.27
N MET A 753 -0.91 23.21 -0.82
CA MET A 753 0.50 23.02 -1.14
C MET A 753 0.97 21.64 -0.65
N ASN A 754 2.11 21.17 -1.14
CA ASN A 754 2.80 20.01 -0.58
C ASN A 754 3.54 20.36 0.73
N GLU A 755 4.14 19.34 1.34
CA GLU A 755 4.93 19.45 2.57
C GLU A 755 6.14 20.37 2.40
N ALA A 756 6.72 20.46 1.19
CA ALA A 756 7.78 21.40 0.90
C ALA A 756 7.31 22.86 1.07
N GLY A 757 6.17 23.24 0.48
CA GLY A 757 5.58 24.56 0.66
C GLY A 757 5.17 24.81 2.12
N LEU A 758 4.49 23.83 2.72
CA LEU A 758 4.02 23.89 4.11
C LEU A 758 5.18 24.10 5.10
N SER A 759 6.29 23.40 4.88
CA SER A 759 7.49 23.47 5.74
C SER A 759 8.13 24.86 5.78
N LYS A 760 7.83 25.73 4.81
CA LYS A 760 8.37 27.09 4.73
C LYS A 760 7.42 28.16 5.26
N LEU A 761 6.21 27.78 5.68
CA LEU A 761 5.32 28.72 6.37
C LEU A 761 5.94 29.16 7.71
N SER A 762 5.71 30.43 8.08
CA SER A 762 6.22 30.97 9.34
C SER A 762 5.62 30.23 10.54
N ALA A 763 6.48 29.75 11.44
CA ALA A 763 6.06 29.09 12.67
C ALA A 763 5.18 29.99 13.56
N ASP A 764 5.48 31.30 13.60
CA ASP A 764 4.67 32.27 14.35
C ASP A 764 3.26 32.40 13.74
N TRP A 765 3.17 32.34 12.41
CA TRP A 765 1.88 32.40 11.72
C TRP A 765 1.09 31.10 11.89
N LEU A 766 1.73 29.94 11.78
CA LEU A 766 1.09 28.64 12.03
C LEU A 766 0.56 28.56 13.46
N GLN A 767 1.33 29.05 14.45
CA GLN A 767 0.88 29.09 15.84
C GLN A 767 -0.32 30.02 16.01
N TRP A 768 -0.27 31.22 15.42
CA TRP A 768 -1.41 32.14 15.44
C TRP A 768 -2.66 31.53 14.79
N PHE A 769 -2.50 30.85 13.65
CA PHE A 769 -3.60 30.19 12.95
C PHE A 769 -4.21 29.07 13.80
N LYS A 770 -3.36 28.23 14.42
CA LYS A 770 -3.80 27.20 15.35
C LYS A 770 -4.55 27.77 16.55
N ASP A 771 -4.00 28.80 17.20
CA ASP A 771 -4.63 29.43 18.37
C ASP A 771 -6.02 29.99 18.04
N ARG A 772 -6.22 30.49 16.81
CA ARG A 772 -7.52 30.97 16.30
C ARG A 772 -8.49 29.84 15.98
N LEU A 773 -8.02 28.71 15.44
CA LEU A 773 -8.85 27.53 15.27
C LEU A 773 -9.29 26.99 16.64
N ASP A 774 -8.34 26.81 17.55
CA ASP A 774 -8.57 26.24 18.89
C ASP A 774 -9.51 27.10 19.76
N SER A 775 -9.55 28.42 19.54
CA SER A 775 -10.47 29.29 20.27
C SER A 775 -11.95 29.02 19.94
N GLY A 776 -12.22 28.40 18.78
CA GLY A 776 -13.56 28.18 18.25
C GLY A 776 -14.22 29.44 17.70
N ASP A 777 -13.51 30.56 17.60
CA ASP A 777 -14.05 31.84 17.11
C ASP A 777 -14.58 31.74 15.67
N TRP A 778 -14.02 30.83 14.88
CA TRP A 778 -14.42 30.59 13.49
C TRP A 778 -15.44 29.46 13.32
N LEU A 779 -15.86 28.79 14.41
CA LEU A 779 -16.71 27.59 14.32
C LEU A 779 -18.10 27.89 13.73
N THR A 780 -18.59 29.12 13.85
CA THR A 780 -19.87 29.54 13.27
C THR A 780 -19.76 30.89 12.60
N HIS A 781 -20.53 31.10 11.54
CA HIS A 781 -20.63 32.39 10.86
C HIS A 781 -22.07 32.64 10.41
N THR A 782 -22.53 33.89 10.51
CA THR A 782 -23.86 34.29 10.04
C THR A 782 -23.69 35.22 8.84
N PRO A 783 -24.05 34.78 7.62
CA PRO A 783 -23.98 35.63 6.43
C PRO A 783 -25.00 36.78 6.50
N GLU A 784 -24.83 37.82 5.68
CA GLU A 784 -25.76 38.97 5.64
C GLU A 784 -27.20 38.54 5.27
N GLU A 785 -27.32 37.55 4.38
CA GLU A 785 -28.57 36.92 3.98
C GLU A 785 -28.45 35.40 4.20
N GLY A 786 -29.31 34.82 5.05
CA GLY A 786 -29.38 33.38 5.29
C GLY A 786 -29.16 32.95 6.75
N PRO A 787 -29.37 31.65 7.05
CA PRO A 787 -29.16 31.10 8.39
C PRO A 787 -27.66 31.00 8.75
N GLN A 788 -27.38 30.95 10.06
CA GLN A 788 -26.03 30.71 10.57
C GLN A 788 -25.49 29.35 10.06
N GLY A 789 -24.28 29.37 9.55
CA GLY A 789 -23.55 28.17 9.16
C GLY A 789 -22.56 27.70 10.23
N VAL A 790 -22.19 26.43 10.16
CA VAL A 790 -21.16 25.80 10.99
C VAL A 790 -19.96 25.43 10.12
N LEU A 791 -18.75 25.71 10.61
CA LEU A 791 -17.51 25.48 9.88
C LEU A 791 -17.32 23.99 9.58
N GLU A 792 -17.03 23.69 8.31
CA GLU A 792 -16.79 22.33 7.81
C GLU A 792 -15.36 22.16 7.32
N ALA A 793 -14.81 23.17 6.62
CA ALA A 793 -13.45 23.14 6.12
C ALA A 793 -12.77 24.51 6.15
N VAL A 794 -11.44 24.50 6.26
CA VAL A 794 -10.56 25.66 6.14
C VAL A 794 -9.46 25.35 5.13
N PHE A 795 -9.36 26.19 4.11
CA PHE A 795 -8.32 26.13 3.08
C PHE A 795 -7.29 27.22 3.31
N VAL A 796 -6.01 26.86 3.33
CA VAL A 796 -4.89 27.79 3.48
C VAL A 796 -4.11 27.84 2.18
N ALA A 797 -4.08 28.99 1.51
CA ALA A 797 -3.26 29.23 0.34
C ALA A 797 -1.78 29.45 0.73
N GLN A 798 -0.87 29.33 -0.25
CA GLN A 798 0.58 29.57 -0.05
C GLN A 798 0.89 30.97 0.50
N SER A 799 0.10 31.97 0.11
CA SER A 799 0.15 33.34 0.63
C SER A 799 -0.40 33.51 2.05
N CYS A 800 -0.70 32.43 2.76
CA CYS A 800 -1.36 32.41 4.07
C CYS A 800 -2.78 33.02 4.09
N ARG A 801 -3.42 33.22 2.93
CA ARG A 801 -4.84 33.58 2.86
C ARG A 801 -5.68 32.36 3.19
N MET A 802 -6.82 32.58 3.84
CA MET A 802 -7.67 31.52 4.40
C MET A 802 -9.07 31.58 3.80
N GLY A 803 -9.56 30.46 3.28
CA GLY A 803 -10.93 30.26 2.84
C GLY A 803 -11.66 29.37 3.84
N PHE A 804 -12.85 29.78 4.28
CA PHE A 804 -13.66 29.06 5.26
C PHE A 804 -14.95 28.61 4.61
N VAL A 805 -15.28 27.33 4.75
CA VAL A 805 -16.52 26.74 4.23
C VAL A 805 -17.45 26.43 5.39
N TYR A 806 -18.64 27.00 5.33
CA TYR A 806 -19.69 26.82 6.34
C TYR A 806 -20.87 26.07 5.74
N ARG A 807 -21.38 25.06 6.46
CA ARG A 807 -22.59 24.33 6.12
C ARG A 807 -23.80 24.84 6.88
N GLN A 808 -24.91 25.00 6.19
CA GLN A 808 -26.20 25.43 6.74
C GLN A 808 -27.10 24.23 7.09
N PRO A 809 -27.75 24.23 8.26
CA PRO A 809 -28.45 23.05 8.78
C PRO A 809 -29.79 22.72 8.11
N GLU A 810 -30.45 23.67 7.43
CA GLU A 810 -31.82 23.48 6.93
C GLU A 810 -31.89 23.00 5.47
N GLU A 811 -30.85 23.26 4.64
CA GLU A 811 -30.87 22.97 3.19
C GLU A 811 -29.67 22.14 2.71
N ASN A 812 -28.73 21.78 3.60
CA ASN A 812 -27.43 21.17 3.23
C ASN A 812 -26.61 22.07 2.27
N ASP A 813 -26.91 23.36 2.27
CA ASP A 813 -26.23 24.39 1.50
C ASP A 813 -24.92 24.83 2.16
N TYR A 814 -24.02 25.35 1.34
CA TYR A 814 -22.69 25.80 1.73
C TYR A 814 -22.46 27.25 1.32
N PHE A 815 -21.74 28.01 2.15
CA PHE A 815 -21.21 29.32 1.76
C PHE A 815 -19.76 29.46 2.19
N GLN A 816 -19.04 30.36 1.49
CA GLN A 816 -17.62 30.59 1.72
C GLN A 816 -17.35 32.03 2.15
N ILE A 817 -16.38 32.21 3.04
CA ILE A 817 -15.81 33.54 3.33
C ILE A 817 -14.29 33.44 3.25
N PHE A 818 -13.65 34.57 2.95
CA PHE A 818 -12.21 34.61 2.75
C PHE A 818 -11.55 35.65 3.65
N ARG A 819 -10.38 35.32 4.18
CA ARG A 819 -9.58 36.19 5.04
C ARG A 819 -8.15 36.31 4.53
N ASP A 820 -7.59 37.50 4.64
CA ASP A 820 -6.17 37.76 4.38
C ASP A 820 -5.29 37.18 5.51
N ARG A 821 -3.97 37.21 5.32
CA ARG A 821 -2.98 36.63 6.23
C ARG A 821 -3.10 37.12 7.69
N ASP A 822 -3.58 38.34 7.89
CA ASP A 822 -3.78 38.95 9.21
C ASP A 822 -5.17 38.69 9.82
N GLY A 823 -6.05 37.98 9.10
CA GLY A 823 -7.42 37.67 9.49
C GLY A 823 -8.46 38.70 9.07
N SER A 824 -8.08 39.78 8.37
CA SER A 824 -9.02 40.73 7.77
C SER A 824 -9.81 40.10 6.63
N GLU A 825 -11.03 40.58 6.35
CA GLU A 825 -11.85 40.05 5.26
C GLU A 825 -11.25 40.38 3.88
N CYS A 826 -11.33 39.43 2.96
CA CYS A 826 -10.91 39.64 1.57
C CYS A 826 -11.91 39.01 0.59
N SER A 827 -11.80 39.36 -0.70
CA SER A 827 -12.64 38.78 -1.74
C SER A 827 -12.16 37.40 -2.15
N GLU A 828 -13.06 36.59 -2.70
CA GLU A 828 -12.71 35.31 -3.34
C GLU A 828 -11.64 35.48 -4.41
N ALA A 829 -11.76 36.52 -5.26
CA ALA A 829 -10.78 36.83 -6.28
C ALA A 829 -9.38 37.04 -5.71
N ARG A 830 -9.29 37.68 -4.54
CA ARG A 830 -8.02 37.92 -3.83
C ARG A 830 -7.48 36.65 -3.15
N PHE A 831 -8.35 35.76 -2.68
CA PHE A 831 -7.97 34.45 -2.16
C PHE A 831 -7.45 33.53 -3.27
N ALA A 832 -8.17 33.47 -4.39
CA ALA A 832 -7.86 32.64 -5.54
C ALA A 832 -6.69 33.19 -6.41
N GLY A 833 -6.16 34.38 -6.10
CA GLY A 833 -5.05 34.96 -6.83
C GLY A 833 -5.40 35.50 -8.22
N TYR A 834 -6.69 35.65 -8.56
CA TYR A 834 -7.10 36.18 -9.86
C TYR A 834 -6.60 37.62 -10.05
N ARG A 835 -5.82 37.86 -11.13
CA ARG A 835 -5.60 39.23 -11.64
C ARG A 835 -6.97 39.83 -11.96
N GLN A 836 -7.28 41.00 -11.40
CA GLN A 836 -8.31 41.84 -12.02
C GLN A 836 -7.77 42.24 -13.39
N GLU A 837 -8.35 41.73 -14.47
CA GLU A 837 -8.16 42.36 -15.78
C GLU A 837 -8.53 43.85 -15.62
N PRO A 838 -7.73 44.79 -16.16
CA PRO A 838 -8.18 46.17 -16.24
C PRO A 838 -9.50 46.19 -17.01
N GLU A 839 -10.55 46.80 -16.44
CA GLU A 839 -11.71 47.18 -17.23
C GLU A 839 -11.24 48.18 -18.30
N ASP A 840 -11.10 47.72 -19.54
CA ASP A 840 -11.28 48.51 -20.77
C ASP A 840 -11.66 47.62 -21.97
#